data_AF-A0A936IV07-F1
#
_entry.id   AF-A0A936IV07-F1
#
_cell.length_a   1.000
_cell.length_b   1.000
_cell.length_c   1.000
_cell.angle_alpha   90.00
_cell.angle_beta   90.00
_cell.angle_gamma   90.00
#
_symmetry.space_group_name_H-M   'P 1'
#
loop_
_entity.id
_entity.type
_entity.pdbx_description
1 polymer ?
#
loop_
_entity_poly.entity_id
_entity_poly.type
_entity_poly.pdbx_seq_one_letter_code
_entity_poly.pdbx_strand_id
1 'polypeptide(L)'
;MADELPDLAERVSALTASAALLEEKWRALSPLTGRPAAELAVLAGETKLLASEVGKLESAVREAAAAAGAAVPEEPLSLAQTSAILDALRAERERRRHEERRTAAVGVLDRVMMLGHADEAAFEPLVKCQAKAAVLRRQMADGGASEATEAILAGRHPFCVLLDTIGRLHRLSDDEWSGLLESLTAAFGRNLAVAILRGRIVSGAPAPAAAPEPPQAEPKRPPPPEEPHAVAAEPVLPDELAREIDLTRAAIEDAAASGLARDAERAHWLGLIAAASIRVPAAEVSAALRDVREQLASRRSEIFHEIRQGLLADRLHPGAARAQALLDAGDLAGARECLDAIRSGAARPEPRDAFRDFFPTRLEALEQFLQGDGAGPSAIRRVRGRRPFCGIDTSELTPDMAEATASMLEAWFAAKRRQSIEPAALDSILAGLGFSIAAPARVIAARRRPLYAVTTAPVRGPRDCACPEFGSAAAGQYRVLCTWDRPAEAEIVSEATEAGEGLPLLVLHFGLVPAGRRRELARLCVAKRLAVLVLDDALLLHLCGYGEDRLAKLFDCGLPFAGVSPYRDGAAPEIFQGREAEISLVCDPTGPPFVCGAPGSGKSMLLREAASHFDRSSGQVSVYADLAAAGSPARALAAAGIPDVPAWLNSHRSRKLLVVVDHAGPWLSAEPEAGAAWLTLAEKSGGRVRFVYAGTHEVLRFARMRGLPVLTVGPLLDENGWRHARALIERPFGAAGWRFASADLVTRILGQCNYQPEAIRLYCHSIHTNLASRATAAFDSQTSPPYVLRSKHLPDVADVPEVRDLLRRRLREALALDPRYRRVAQRLTEALDENPPGDGVPLDRLVADMQARWTDSGGEGTLRGLIDEMAALGLLVEWQPGWYALRDPLTARGLLREKAKG
;
A
#
# COMPACT_ATOMS: atom_id res chain seq x y z
N MET A 1 2.88 14.44 17.69
CA MET A 1 3.14 15.43 18.76
C MET A 1 2.40 16.73 18.53
N ALA A 2 2.50 17.43 17.39
CA ALA A 2 1.69 18.64 17.16
C ALA A 2 0.16 18.38 17.17
N ASP A 3 -0.33 17.21 16.73
CA ASP A 3 -1.77 16.93 16.63
C ASP A 3 -2.44 16.30 17.86
N GLU A 4 -1.71 16.10 18.96
CA GLU A 4 -2.23 15.40 20.15
C GLU A 4 -2.89 16.36 21.16
N LEU A 5 -2.67 17.68 21.07
CA LEU A 5 -3.23 18.67 22.01
C LEU A 5 -4.78 18.72 22.06
N PRO A 6 -5.53 18.53 20.96
CA PRO A 6 -7.00 18.40 21.00
C PRO A 6 -7.44 17.15 21.77
N ASP A 7 -6.86 16.00 21.42
CA ASP A 7 -7.14 14.69 22.03
C ASP A 7 -6.81 14.66 23.53
N LEU A 8 -5.67 15.26 23.93
CA LEU A 8 -5.27 15.35 25.32
C LEU A 8 -6.25 16.17 26.17
N ALA A 9 -6.84 17.25 25.65
CA ALA A 9 -7.82 18.02 26.43
C ALA A 9 -9.19 17.33 26.48
N GLU A 10 -9.59 16.63 25.42
CA GLU A 10 -10.78 15.78 25.45
C GLU A 10 -10.63 14.67 26.51
N ARG A 11 -9.43 14.07 26.59
CA ARG A 11 -9.07 13.11 27.64
C ARG A 11 -9.05 13.72 29.04
N VAL A 12 -8.55 14.94 29.23
CA VAL A 12 -8.65 15.67 30.51
C VAL A 12 -10.11 15.85 30.91
N SER A 13 -10.97 16.28 29.98
CA SER A 13 -12.40 16.48 30.23
C SER A 13 -13.09 15.17 30.62
N ALA A 14 -12.84 14.08 29.88
CA ALA A 14 -13.40 12.76 30.15
C ALA A 14 -12.94 12.19 31.50
N LEU A 15 -11.66 12.33 31.85
CA LEU A 15 -11.12 11.88 33.14
C LEU A 15 -11.62 12.74 34.30
N THR A 16 -11.84 14.04 34.09
CA THR A 16 -12.43 14.92 35.10
C THR A 16 -13.89 14.52 35.39
N ALA A 17 -14.66 14.22 34.35
CA ALA A 17 -16.03 13.71 34.50
C ALA A 17 -16.05 12.33 35.21
N SER A 18 -15.12 11.45 34.85
CA SER A 18 -14.99 10.12 35.46
C SER A 18 -14.60 10.20 36.95
N ALA A 19 -13.71 11.13 37.30
CA ALA A 19 -13.32 11.38 38.69
C ALA A 19 -14.49 11.89 39.53
N ALA A 20 -15.29 12.83 39.00
CA ALA A 20 -16.47 13.35 39.68
C ALA A 20 -17.52 12.26 39.93
N LEU A 21 -17.77 11.39 38.94
CA LEU A 21 -18.69 10.26 39.06
C LEU A 21 -18.21 9.25 40.12
N LEU A 22 -16.91 8.96 40.16
CA LEU A 22 -16.30 8.08 41.15
C LEU A 22 -16.37 8.66 42.57
N GLU A 23 -16.19 9.98 42.71
CA GLU A 23 -16.36 10.67 43.98
C GLU A 23 -17.82 10.61 44.47
N GLU A 24 -18.79 10.79 43.56
CA GLU A 24 -20.22 10.65 43.86
C GLU A 24 -20.57 9.22 44.31
N LYS A 25 -20.06 8.19 43.60
CA LYS A 25 -20.20 6.78 44.00
C LYS A 25 -19.59 6.52 45.38
N TRP A 26 -18.41 7.08 45.67
CA TRP A 26 -17.77 6.98 46.98
C TRP A 26 -18.59 7.64 48.10
N ARG A 27 -19.12 8.84 47.85
CA ARG A 27 -19.97 9.57 48.80
C ARG A 27 -21.30 8.86 49.06
N ALA A 28 -21.91 8.29 48.03
CA ALA A 28 -23.13 7.49 48.15
C ALA A 28 -22.93 6.24 49.04
N LEU A 29 -21.70 5.74 49.14
CA LEU A 29 -21.34 4.58 49.97
C LEU A 29 -20.88 4.94 51.39
N SER A 30 -20.52 6.20 51.64
CA SER A 30 -20.00 6.68 52.93
C SER A 30 -20.95 6.54 54.14
N PRO A 31 -22.30 6.46 54.06
CA PRO A 31 -23.14 6.44 55.27
C PRO A 31 -23.63 5.08 55.79
N LEU A 32 -23.35 3.93 55.15
CA LEU A 32 -24.01 2.66 55.52
C LEU A 32 -23.02 1.54 55.88
N THR A 33 -22.90 1.27 57.18
CA THR A 33 -22.10 0.17 57.74
C THR A 33 -22.74 -1.18 57.42
N GLY A 34 -22.04 -2.03 56.65
CA GLY A 34 -22.35 -3.47 56.50
C GLY A 34 -22.69 -3.95 55.09
N ARG A 35 -21.77 -3.83 54.11
CA ARG A 35 -21.97 -4.30 52.73
C ARG A 35 -20.78 -5.08 52.14
N PRO A 36 -21.02 -5.91 51.10
CA PRO A 36 -20.13 -7.00 50.67
C PRO A 36 -18.82 -6.51 50.04
N ALA A 37 -17.72 -7.19 50.37
CA ALA A 37 -16.36 -6.90 49.90
C ALA A 37 -16.23 -6.76 48.37
N ALA A 38 -17.15 -7.33 47.59
CA ALA A 38 -17.15 -7.28 46.13
C ALA A 38 -17.39 -5.86 45.57
N GLU A 39 -18.32 -5.06 46.13
CA GLU A 39 -18.60 -3.71 45.63
C GLU A 39 -17.46 -2.73 45.93
N LEU A 40 -16.86 -2.86 47.12
CA LEU A 40 -15.65 -2.11 47.49
C LEU A 40 -14.44 -2.52 46.63
N ALA A 41 -14.32 -3.80 46.26
CA ALA A 41 -13.26 -4.27 45.37
C ALA A 41 -13.42 -3.74 43.94
N VAL A 42 -14.65 -3.63 43.44
CA VAL A 42 -14.95 -3.03 42.12
C VAL A 42 -14.55 -1.56 42.10
N LEU A 43 -14.93 -0.78 43.11
CA LEU A 43 -14.57 0.65 43.20
C LEU A 43 -13.08 0.87 43.45
N ALA A 44 -12.42 0.00 44.20
CA ALA A 44 -10.96 -0.01 44.32
C ALA A 44 -10.28 -0.30 42.96
N GLY A 45 -10.89 -1.16 42.14
CA GLY A 45 -10.47 -1.42 40.76
C GLY A 45 -10.66 -0.20 39.84
N GLU A 46 -11.85 0.43 39.86
CA GLU A 46 -12.15 1.63 39.07
C GLU A 46 -11.25 2.81 39.45
N THR A 47 -11.00 3.04 40.75
CA THR A 47 -10.08 4.08 41.23
C THR A 47 -8.63 3.83 40.81
N LYS A 48 -8.16 2.58 40.85
CA LYS A 48 -6.81 2.20 40.38
C LYS A 48 -6.66 2.36 38.87
N LEU A 49 -7.70 2.04 38.10
CA LEU A 49 -7.73 2.25 36.65
C LEU A 49 -7.67 3.75 36.32
N LEU A 50 -8.49 4.56 37.00
CA LEU A 50 -8.51 6.01 36.81
C LEU A 50 -7.15 6.63 37.15
N ALA A 51 -6.51 6.22 38.26
CA ALA A 51 -5.18 6.69 38.63
C ALA A 51 -4.10 6.34 37.58
N SER A 52 -4.21 5.16 36.95
CA SER A 52 -3.33 4.76 35.84
C SER A 52 -3.52 5.65 34.61
N GLU A 53 -4.77 5.93 34.22
CA GLU A 53 -5.07 6.80 33.08
C GLU A 53 -4.65 8.27 33.32
N VAL A 54 -4.82 8.78 34.55
CA VAL A 54 -4.32 10.11 34.94
C VAL A 54 -2.79 10.16 34.86
N GLY A 55 -2.08 9.10 35.30
CA GLY A 55 -0.63 9.02 35.18
C GLY A 55 -0.14 9.00 33.72
N LYS A 56 -0.85 8.28 32.83
CA LYS A 56 -0.54 8.29 31.38
C LYS A 56 -0.76 9.66 30.76
N LEU A 57 -1.86 10.33 31.11
CA LEU A 57 -2.17 11.68 30.65
C LEU A 57 -1.09 12.67 31.13
N GLU A 58 -0.67 12.58 32.40
CA GLU A 58 0.40 13.42 32.95
C GLU A 58 1.71 13.23 32.18
N SER A 59 2.11 11.99 31.91
CA SER A 59 3.33 11.71 31.12
C SER A 59 3.26 12.30 29.71
N ALA A 60 2.11 12.19 29.04
CA ALA A 60 1.92 12.71 27.69
C ALA A 60 1.96 14.25 27.66
N VAL A 61 1.41 14.91 28.68
CA VAL A 61 1.44 16.38 28.81
C VAL A 61 2.84 16.89 29.13
N ARG A 62 3.60 16.18 29.98
CA ARG A 62 5.02 16.49 30.24
C ARG A 62 5.88 16.34 28.99
N GLU A 63 5.68 15.29 28.20
CA GLU A 63 6.39 15.06 26.94
C GLU A 63 6.06 16.16 25.92
N ALA A 64 4.78 16.54 25.79
CA ALA A 64 4.36 17.64 24.93
C ALA A 64 4.95 19.00 25.38
N ALA A 65 5.00 19.27 26.69
CA ALA A 65 5.58 20.47 27.25
C ALA A 65 7.10 20.54 27.05
N ALA A 66 7.81 19.43 27.27
CA ALA A 66 9.25 19.32 27.04
C ALA A 66 9.62 19.57 25.57
N ALA A 67 8.84 19.02 24.63
CA ALA A 67 9.02 19.26 23.21
C ALA A 67 8.76 20.72 22.80
N ALA A 68 7.91 21.44 23.54
CA ALA A 68 7.65 22.86 23.35
C ALA A 68 8.67 23.78 24.04
N GLY A 69 9.53 23.24 24.91
CA GLY A 69 10.46 24.00 25.75
C GLY A 69 9.79 24.69 26.95
N ALA A 70 8.61 24.23 27.38
CA ALA A 70 7.87 24.79 28.51
C ALA A 70 8.28 24.10 29.82
N ALA A 71 8.51 24.89 30.87
CA ALA A 71 8.82 24.37 32.20
C ALA A 71 7.57 23.78 32.87
N VAL A 72 7.67 22.55 33.37
CA VAL A 72 6.60 21.86 34.11
C VAL A 72 7.14 21.50 35.51
N PRO A 73 6.37 21.69 36.59
CA PRO A 73 6.77 21.31 37.95
C PRO A 73 7.15 19.83 38.07
N GLU A 74 8.14 19.48 38.89
CA GLU A 74 8.54 18.06 39.12
C GLU A 74 7.51 17.28 39.97
N GLU A 75 6.64 17.97 40.70
CA GLU A 75 5.58 17.35 41.50
C GLU A 75 4.40 16.83 40.65
N PRO A 76 3.63 15.83 41.12
CA PRO A 76 2.48 15.28 40.39
C PRO A 76 1.44 16.36 40.07
N LEU A 77 1.02 16.43 38.81
CA LEU A 77 0.05 17.43 38.36
C LEU A 77 -1.39 17.01 38.69
N SER A 78 -2.15 17.92 39.29
CA SER A 78 -3.62 17.79 39.34
C SER A 78 -4.23 17.92 37.95
N LEU A 79 -5.41 17.33 37.70
CA LEU A 79 -6.13 17.45 36.42
C LEU A 79 -6.36 18.92 36.01
N ALA A 80 -6.58 19.83 36.97
CA ALA A 80 -6.71 21.25 36.73
C ALA A 80 -5.39 21.90 36.25
N GLN A 81 -4.26 21.54 36.86
CA GLN A 81 -2.94 21.99 36.41
C GLN A 81 -2.59 21.43 35.02
N THR A 82 -2.94 20.17 34.76
CA THR A 82 -2.78 19.53 33.45
C THR A 82 -3.57 20.25 32.35
N SER A 83 -4.82 20.65 32.63
CA SER A 83 -5.63 21.47 31.72
C SER A 83 -4.99 22.83 31.44
N ALA A 84 -4.53 23.53 32.48
CA ALA A 84 -3.92 24.85 32.34
C ALA A 84 -2.64 24.83 31.50
N ILE A 85 -1.82 23.78 31.64
CA ILE A 85 -0.61 23.58 30.82
C ILE A 85 -0.98 23.34 29.36
N LEU A 86 -2.00 22.52 29.09
CA LEU A 86 -2.48 22.27 27.73
C LEU A 86 -3.01 23.54 27.05
N ASP A 87 -3.75 24.38 27.77
CA ASP A 87 -4.25 25.65 27.24
C ASP A 87 -3.11 26.63 26.94
N ALA A 88 -2.09 26.69 27.80
CA ALA A 88 -0.88 27.49 27.54
C ALA A 88 -0.11 27.01 26.30
N LEU A 89 0.03 25.68 26.12
CA LEU A 89 0.68 25.08 24.95
C LEU A 89 -0.11 25.35 23.66
N ARG A 90 -1.44 25.33 23.72
CA ARG A 90 -2.31 25.69 22.58
C ARG A 90 -2.13 27.15 22.17
N ALA A 91 -2.14 28.07 23.14
CA ALA A 91 -1.95 29.50 22.88
C ALA A 91 -0.56 29.81 22.30
N GLU A 92 0.49 29.12 22.76
CA GLU A 92 1.85 29.26 22.21
C GLU A 92 1.94 28.70 20.79
N ARG A 93 1.27 27.58 20.51
CA ARG A 93 1.21 26.99 19.16
C ARG A 93 0.51 27.92 18.17
N GLU A 94 -0.62 28.50 18.55
CA GLU A 94 -1.33 29.46 17.70
C GLU A 94 -0.43 30.65 17.35
N ARG A 95 0.31 31.18 18.34
CA ARG A 95 1.30 32.24 18.12
C ARG A 95 2.40 31.83 17.15
N ARG A 96 3.00 30.63 17.29
CA ARG A 96 4.00 30.13 16.34
C ARG A 96 3.44 29.93 14.94
N ARG A 97 2.23 29.39 14.81
CA ARG A 97 1.56 29.18 13.52
C ARG A 97 1.29 30.50 12.80
N HIS A 98 0.88 31.53 13.54
CA HIS A 98 0.70 32.87 12.98
C HIS A 98 2.03 33.47 12.51
N GLU A 99 3.13 33.29 13.26
CA GLU A 99 4.46 33.76 12.86
C GLU A 99 5.03 33.01 11.65
N GLU A 100 4.84 31.68 11.57
CA GLU A 100 5.24 30.87 10.41
C GLU A 100 4.50 31.28 9.13
N ARG A 101 3.18 31.48 9.23
CA ARG A 101 2.36 31.98 8.12
C ARG A 101 2.80 33.35 7.64
N ARG A 102 3.12 34.24 8.58
CA ARG A 102 3.65 35.58 8.30
C ARG A 102 5.01 35.49 7.59
N THR A 103 5.89 34.63 8.07
CA THR A 103 7.22 34.37 7.47
C THR A 103 7.11 33.83 6.05
N ALA A 104 6.19 32.87 5.82
CA ALA A 104 5.95 32.32 4.50
C ALA A 104 5.43 33.36 3.49
N ALA A 105 4.50 34.23 3.91
CA ALA A 105 4.00 35.32 3.07
C ALA A 105 5.09 36.36 2.76
N VAL A 106 5.95 36.71 3.73
CA VAL A 106 7.11 37.58 3.52
C VAL A 106 8.08 36.99 2.48
N GLY A 107 8.30 35.67 2.51
CA GLY A 107 9.13 34.98 1.50
C GLY A 107 8.60 35.11 0.06
N VAL A 108 7.29 35.26 -0.13
CA VAL A 108 6.70 35.54 -1.47
C VAL A 108 7.04 36.97 -1.91
N LEU A 109 6.95 37.94 -1.01
CA LEU A 109 7.27 39.35 -1.30
C LEU A 109 8.75 39.54 -1.62
N ASP A 110 9.64 38.83 -0.92
CA ASP A 110 11.07 38.87 -1.18
C ASP A 110 11.41 38.38 -2.59
N ARG A 111 10.71 37.34 -3.10
CA ARG A 111 10.89 36.89 -4.49
C ARG A 111 10.48 37.95 -5.52
N VAL A 112 9.42 38.72 -5.25
CA VAL A 112 9.02 39.85 -6.12
C VAL A 112 10.09 40.95 -6.11
N MET A 113 10.68 41.21 -4.95
CA MET A 113 11.76 42.18 -4.80
C MET A 113 13.06 41.76 -5.51
N MET A 114 13.27 40.46 -5.77
CA MET A 114 14.43 39.91 -6.49
C MET A 114 14.28 39.87 -8.02
N LEU A 115 13.14 40.30 -8.57
CA LEU A 115 12.93 40.33 -10.02
C LEU A 115 13.79 41.41 -10.69
N GLY A 116 14.28 41.13 -11.89
CA GLY A 116 15.03 42.06 -12.74
C GLY A 116 14.43 42.14 -14.14
N HIS A 117 14.78 43.18 -14.90
CA HIS A 117 14.47 43.27 -16.33
C HIS A 117 15.72 42.89 -17.13
N ALA A 118 15.56 42.03 -18.15
CA ALA A 118 16.66 41.45 -18.93
C ALA A 118 17.52 42.52 -19.63
N ASP A 119 16.89 43.57 -20.16
CA ASP A 119 17.57 44.58 -21.00
C ASP A 119 17.81 45.93 -20.31
N GLU A 120 17.10 46.25 -19.22
CA GLU A 120 17.04 47.59 -18.63
C GLU A 120 17.22 47.53 -17.11
N ALA A 121 18.40 47.87 -16.62
CA ALA A 121 18.71 47.79 -15.19
C ALA A 121 17.84 48.69 -14.31
N ALA A 122 17.24 49.76 -14.87
CA ALA A 122 16.44 50.74 -14.15
C ALA A 122 15.00 50.85 -14.69
N PHE A 123 14.37 49.71 -15.02
CA PHE A 123 12.99 49.68 -15.52
C PHE A 123 11.99 50.20 -14.46
N GLU A 124 11.59 51.47 -14.60
CA GLU A 124 10.78 52.22 -13.63
C GLU A 124 9.47 51.51 -13.19
N PRO A 125 8.72 50.82 -14.07
CA PRO A 125 7.50 50.09 -13.67
C PRO A 125 7.77 48.94 -12.70
N LEU A 126 8.89 48.23 -12.83
CA LEU A 126 9.28 47.16 -11.91
C LEU A 126 9.72 47.73 -10.56
N VAL A 127 10.47 48.84 -10.55
CA VAL A 127 10.88 49.53 -9.31
C VAL A 127 9.66 49.97 -8.50
N LYS A 128 8.60 50.49 -9.16
CA LYS A 128 7.33 50.84 -8.49
C LYS A 128 6.62 49.61 -7.92
N CYS A 129 6.65 48.47 -8.62
CA CYS A 129 6.07 47.21 -8.14
C CYS A 129 6.83 46.68 -6.90
N GLN A 130 8.16 46.73 -6.93
CA GLN A 130 9.02 46.33 -5.81
C GLN A 130 8.85 47.25 -4.59
N ALA A 131 8.67 48.55 -4.80
CA ALA A 131 8.34 49.49 -3.73
C ALA A 131 7.00 49.14 -3.04
N LYS A 132 5.98 48.74 -3.80
CA LYS A 132 4.70 48.26 -3.23
C LYS A 132 4.88 46.96 -2.42
N ALA A 133 5.69 46.02 -2.91
CA ALA A 133 6.01 44.78 -2.18
C ALA A 133 6.78 45.07 -0.87
N ALA A 134 7.71 46.02 -0.90
CA ALA A 134 8.49 46.43 0.28
C ALA A 134 7.62 47.08 1.37
N VAL A 135 6.63 47.90 1.01
CA VAL A 135 5.66 48.49 1.95
C VAL A 135 4.84 47.39 2.62
N LEU A 136 4.31 46.43 1.84
CA LEU A 136 3.50 45.33 2.38
C LEU A 136 4.33 44.40 3.28
N ARG A 137 5.60 44.14 2.92
CA ARG A 137 6.54 43.39 3.76
C ARG A 137 6.78 44.07 5.11
N ARG A 138 6.92 45.41 5.13
CA ARG A 138 7.07 46.19 6.36
C ARG A 138 5.81 46.12 7.22
N GLN A 139 4.64 46.28 6.62
CA GLN A 139 3.35 46.15 7.32
C GLN A 139 3.16 44.74 7.91
N MET A 140 3.63 43.69 7.24
CA MET A 140 3.64 42.33 7.78
C MET A 140 4.63 42.18 8.94
N ALA A 141 5.82 42.76 8.85
CA ALA A 141 6.80 42.77 9.94
C ALA A 141 6.29 43.50 11.20
N ASP A 142 5.50 44.57 11.01
CA ASP A 142 4.89 45.35 12.08
C ASP A 142 3.54 44.77 12.59
N GLY A 143 3.10 43.62 12.05
CA GLY A 143 1.94 42.85 12.52
C GLY A 143 0.57 43.30 11.96
N GLY A 144 0.52 44.25 11.03
CA GLY A 144 -0.70 44.93 10.59
C GLY A 144 -1.39 44.39 9.33
N ALA A 145 -0.98 43.25 8.76
CA ALA A 145 -1.41 42.80 7.43
C ALA A 145 -2.00 41.37 7.39
N SER A 146 -2.93 41.04 8.29
CA SER A 146 -3.52 39.69 8.38
C SER A 146 -4.28 39.27 7.12
N GLU A 147 -5.13 40.14 6.55
CA GLU A 147 -5.92 39.83 5.35
C GLU A 147 -5.04 39.65 4.10
N ALA A 148 -4.01 40.49 3.94
CA ALA A 148 -3.05 40.35 2.86
C ALA A 148 -2.15 39.10 3.01
N THR A 149 -1.83 38.70 4.24
CA THR A 149 -1.11 37.45 4.55
C THR A 149 -1.91 36.25 4.06
N GLU A 150 -3.20 36.18 4.39
CA GLU A 150 -4.07 35.08 3.94
C GLU A 150 -4.30 35.11 2.42
N ALA A 151 -4.43 36.29 1.80
CA ALA A 151 -4.55 36.41 0.35
C ALA A 151 -3.28 35.93 -0.40
N ILE A 152 -2.09 36.19 0.14
CA ILE A 152 -0.81 35.73 -0.42
C ILE A 152 -0.67 34.21 -0.28
N LEU A 153 -0.97 33.67 0.90
CA LEU A 153 -0.90 32.22 1.16
C LEU A 153 -1.92 31.43 0.33
N ALA A 154 -3.09 32.00 0.08
CA ALA A 154 -4.11 31.41 -0.79
C ALA A 154 -3.82 31.58 -2.30
N GLY A 155 -2.69 32.19 -2.68
CA GLY A 155 -2.32 32.42 -4.08
C GLY A 155 -3.18 33.46 -4.82
N ARG A 156 -4.08 34.15 -4.12
CA ARG A 156 -5.03 35.12 -4.69
C ARG A 156 -4.47 36.52 -4.81
N HIS A 157 -3.34 36.81 -4.15
CA HIS A 157 -2.73 38.13 -4.21
C HIS A 157 -2.10 38.39 -5.59
N PRO A 158 -2.21 39.61 -6.16
CA PRO A 158 -1.64 39.93 -7.48
C PRO A 158 -0.14 39.63 -7.63
N PHE A 159 0.63 39.68 -6.54
CA PHE A 159 2.05 39.28 -6.54
C PHE A 159 2.25 37.78 -6.79
N CYS A 160 1.34 36.93 -6.33
CA CYS A 160 1.37 35.49 -6.60
C CYS A 160 1.06 35.22 -8.07
N VAL A 161 0.06 35.91 -8.63
CA VAL A 161 -0.28 35.86 -10.06
C VAL A 161 0.90 36.29 -10.91
N LEU A 162 1.62 37.35 -10.51
CA LEU A 162 2.82 37.82 -11.18
C LEU A 162 3.94 36.76 -11.20
N LEU A 163 4.24 36.13 -10.06
CA LEU A 163 5.27 35.10 -9.97
C LEU A 163 4.88 33.80 -10.72
N ASP A 164 3.61 33.39 -10.64
CA ASP A 164 3.11 32.22 -11.37
C ASP A 164 3.18 32.45 -12.89
N THR A 165 2.79 33.64 -13.34
CA THR A 165 2.91 34.03 -14.76
C THR A 165 4.35 33.91 -15.22
N ILE A 166 5.31 34.45 -14.47
CA ILE A 166 6.74 34.37 -14.82
C ILE A 166 7.23 32.91 -14.90
N GLY A 167 6.79 32.04 -13.99
CA GLY A 167 7.16 30.62 -14.01
C GLY A 167 6.56 29.81 -15.16
N ARG A 168 5.41 30.24 -15.69
CA ARG A 168 4.63 29.50 -16.70
C ARG A 168 4.57 30.14 -18.08
N LEU A 169 5.26 31.26 -18.31
CA LEU A 169 5.31 31.99 -19.59
C LEU A 169 5.40 31.12 -20.84
N HIS A 170 6.22 30.07 -20.81
CA HIS A 170 6.45 29.16 -21.94
C HIS A 170 5.30 28.16 -22.21
N ARG A 171 4.23 28.18 -21.39
CA ARG A 171 3.09 27.26 -21.47
C ARG A 171 1.73 27.96 -21.47
N LEU A 172 1.69 29.29 -21.51
CA LEU A 172 0.43 30.04 -21.51
C LEU A 172 -0.27 29.90 -22.86
N SER A 173 -1.58 29.66 -22.84
CA SER A 173 -2.42 29.76 -24.05
C SER A 173 -2.69 31.22 -24.42
N ASP A 174 -3.18 31.47 -25.65
CA ASP A 174 -3.50 32.84 -26.12
C ASP A 174 -4.63 33.49 -25.29
N ASP A 175 -5.59 32.71 -24.80
CA ASP A 175 -6.67 33.19 -23.93
C ASP A 175 -6.19 33.47 -22.51
N GLU A 176 -5.31 32.61 -21.96
CA GLU A 176 -4.64 32.86 -20.68
C GLU A 176 -3.77 34.11 -20.77
N TRP A 177 -3.11 34.33 -21.90
CA TRP A 177 -2.30 35.52 -22.16
C TRP A 177 -3.13 36.80 -22.11
N SER A 178 -4.30 36.83 -22.75
CA SER A 178 -5.21 37.98 -22.72
C SER A 178 -5.77 38.23 -21.31
N GLY A 179 -6.23 37.18 -20.62
CA GLY A 179 -6.77 37.29 -19.27
C GLY A 179 -5.72 37.72 -18.24
N LEU A 180 -4.50 37.19 -18.34
CA LEU A 180 -3.37 37.60 -17.49
C LEU A 180 -2.89 39.01 -17.83
N LEU A 181 -2.92 39.42 -19.11
CA LEU A 181 -2.60 40.79 -19.50
C LEU A 181 -3.56 41.79 -18.86
N GLU A 182 -4.87 41.52 -18.89
CA GLU A 182 -5.88 42.37 -18.24
C GLU A 182 -5.67 42.45 -16.73
N SER A 183 -5.51 41.30 -16.07
CA SER A 183 -5.32 41.19 -14.62
C SER A 183 -4.03 41.88 -14.14
N LEU A 184 -2.90 41.62 -14.81
CA LEU A 184 -1.61 42.26 -14.48
C LEU A 184 -1.59 43.75 -14.83
N THR A 185 -2.29 44.15 -15.90
CA THR A 185 -2.43 45.58 -16.26
C THR A 185 -3.23 46.33 -15.21
N ALA A 186 -4.32 45.74 -14.71
CA ALA A 186 -5.11 46.32 -13.63
C ALA A 186 -4.32 46.45 -12.32
N ALA A 187 -3.51 45.44 -11.97
CA ALA A 187 -2.77 45.42 -10.72
C ALA A 187 -1.47 46.26 -10.73
N PHE A 188 -0.71 46.21 -11.83
CA PHE A 188 0.67 46.75 -11.89
C PHE A 188 0.93 47.70 -13.06
N GLY A 189 -0.05 47.91 -13.93
CA GLY A 189 0.07 48.78 -15.10
C GLY A 189 0.56 48.04 -16.35
N ARG A 190 0.13 48.55 -17.52
CA ARG A 190 0.31 47.90 -18.82
C ARG A 190 1.76 47.65 -19.18
N ASN A 191 2.66 48.56 -18.84
CA ASN A 191 4.08 48.46 -19.19
C ASN A 191 4.76 47.28 -18.49
N LEU A 192 4.42 47.01 -17.21
CA LEU A 192 4.97 45.86 -16.50
C LEU A 192 4.32 44.55 -16.98
N ALA A 193 3.01 44.54 -17.19
CA ALA A 193 2.28 43.37 -17.70
C ALA A 193 2.83 42.91 -19.06
N VAL A 194 3.06 43.83 -19.99
CA VAL A 194 3.64 43.52 -21.31
C VAL A 194 5.09 43.05 -21.19
N ALA A 195 5.89 43.62 -20.30
CA ALA A 195 7.27 43.17 -20.09
C ALA A 195 7.33 41.73 -19.52
N ILE A 196 6.46 41.40 -18.57
CA ILE A 196 6.32 40.04 -18.02
C ILE A 196 5.93 39.08 -19.14
N LEU A 197 4.84 39.37 -19.87
CA LEU A 197 4.29 38.50 -20.91
C LEU A 197 5.20 38.32 -22.15
N ARG A 198 6.17 39.22 -22.34
CA ARG A 198 7.23 39.08 -23.34
C ARG A 198 8.47 38.36 -22.83
N GLY A 199 8.46 37.85 -21.59
CA GLY A 199 9.59 37.14 -20.98
C GLY A 199 10.78 38.03 -20.66
N ARG A 200 10.60 39.35 -20.54
CA ARG A 200 11.69 40.30 -20.24
C ARG A 200 11.92 40.50 -18.75
N ILE A 201 11.06 39.96 -17.89
CA ILE A 201 11.26 39.94 -16.44
C ILE A 201 11.86 38.60 -16.04
N VAL A 202 13.02 38.64 -15.42
CA VAL A 202 13.80 37.45 -15.03
C VAL A 202 13.99 37.43 -13.51
N SER A 203 14.14 36.22 -12.96
CA SER A 203 14.54 36.04 -11.57
C SER A 203 16.07 36.17 -11.46
N GLY A 204 16.57 37.22 -10.80
CA GLY A 204 18.00 37.48 -10.61
C GLY A 204 18.54 38.67 -11.42
N ALA A 205 19.68 39.22 -10.99
CA ALA A 205 20.31 40.40 -11.61
C ALA A 205 20.79 40.11 -13.06
N PRO A 206 20.69 41.09 -13.98
CA PRO A 206 20.96 40.86 -15.41
C PRO A 206 22.45 40.63 -15.70
N ALA A 207 22.76 39.59 -16.49
CA ALA A 207 24.07 39.36 -17.09
C ALA A 207 24.13 39.98 -18.50
N PRO A 208 25.29 40.49 -18.97
CA PRO A 208 25.39 41.23 -20.23
C PRO A 208 25.23 40.33 -21.48
N ALA A 209 24.54 40.88 -22.48
CA ALA A 209 24.03 40.21 -23.68
C ALA A 209 25.11 39.66 -24.64
N ALA A 210 24.80 38.50 -25.23
CA ALA A 210 25.51 37.93 -26.38
C ALA A 210 24.51 37.64 -27.54
N ALA A 211 25.01 37.78 -28.78
CA ALA A 211 24.31 37.90 -30.06
C ALA A 211 23.55 36.62 -30.56
N PRO A 212 22.65 36.73 -31.56
CA PRO A 212 21.71 35.66 -31.93
C PRO A 212 22.25 34.72 -33.03
N GLU A 213 21.89 33.43 -32.94
CA GLU A 213 22.06 32.42 -34.01
C GLU A 213 20.73 32.11 -34.75
N PRO A 214 20.78 31.57 -35.99
CA PRO A 214 19.65 31.50 -36.94
C PRO A 214 18.68 30.31 -36.73
N PRO A 215 17.53 30.28 -37.43
CA PRO A 215 16.38 29.47 -37.04
C PRO A 215 16.48 28.02 -37.51
N GLN A 216 16.11 27.08 -36.64
CA GLN A 216 15.82 25.70 -37.02
C GLN A 216 14.32 25.42 -36.96
N ALA A 217 13.90 24.58 -37.92
CA ALA A 217 12.53 24.31 -38.34
C ALA A 217 11.68 23.55 -37.32
N GLU A 218 10.38 23.83 -37.35
CA GLU A 218 9.31 23.21 -36.58
C GLU A 218 9.11 21.70 -36.90
N PRO A 219 8.81 20.87 -35.89
CA PRO A 219 8.02 19.67 -36.08
C PRO A 219 6.53 19.91 -35.78
N LYS A 220 5.70 19.28 -36.62
CA LYS A 220 4.24 19.36 -36.71
C LYS A 220 3.49 19.15 -35.38
N ARG A 221 2.46 19.99 -35.15
CA ARG A 221 1.41 19.87 -34.11
C ARG A 221 0.58 18.58 -34.26
N PRO A 222 0.31 17.84 -33.17
CA PRO A 222 -0.91 17.02 -33.04
C PRO A 222 -2.15 17.91 -32.75
N PRO A 223 -3.38 17.44 -33.01
CA PRO A 223 -4.59 18.25 -32.90
C PRO A 223 -4.90 18.62 -31.43
N PRO A 224 -5.63 19.73 -31.19
CA PRO A 224 -5.80 20.29 -29.85
C PRO A 224 -6.72 19.41 -28.98
N PRO A 225 -6.44 19.29 -27.67
CA PRO A 225 -7.45 18.83 -26.71
C PRO A 225 -8.50 19.92 -26.47
N GLU A 226 -9.75 19.49 -26.34
CA GLU A 226 -10.91 20.34 -26.05
C GLU A 226 -10.76 21.11 -24.72
N GLU A 227 -11.23 22.35 -24.71
CA GLU A 227 -11.17 23.30 -23.59
C GLU A 227 -11.94 22.82 -22.35
N PRO A 228 -11.45 23.05 -21.12
CA PRO A 228 -12.21 22.77 -19.91
C PRO A 228 -13.31 23.82 -19.69
N HIS A 229 -14.57 23.43 -19.92
CA HIS A 229 -15.74 24.23 -19.59
C HIS A 229 -15.93 24.40 -18.07
N ALA A 230 -16.36 25.61 -17.68
CA ALA A 230 -16.58 26.04 -16.30
C ALA A 230 -17.49 25.08 -15.51
N VAL A 231 -16.95 24.60 -14.38
CA VAL A 231 -17.67 23.75 -13.42
C VAL A 231 -18.64 24.62 -12.63
N ALA A 232 -19.94 24.32 -12.72
CA ALA A 232 -20.95 24.88 -11.81
C ALA A 232 -20.63 24.44 -10.37
N ALA A 233 -20.54 25.39 -9.44
CA ALA A 233 -20.22 25.15 -8.04
C ALA A 233 -21.19 24.15 -7.41
N GLU A 234 -20.67 23.03 -6.90
CA GLU A 234 -21.43 22.08 -6.10
C GLU A 234 -21.87 22.74 -4.77
N PRO A 235 -23.04 22.36 -4.22
CA PRO A 235 -23.47 22.83 -2.91
C PRO A 235 -22.45 22.44 -1.85
N VAL A 236 -21.92 23.43 -1.12
CA VAL A 236 -20.95 23.22 -0.05
C VAL A 236 -21.67 22.67 1.19
N LEU A 237 -21.45 21.39 1.49
CA LEU A 237 -21.90 20.75 2.74
C LEU A 237 -21.22 21.42 3.95
N PRO A 238 -21.89 21.54 5.12
CA PRO A 238 -21.24 22.00 6.34
C PRO A 238 -20.03 21.12 6.72
N ASP A 239 -18.93 21.74 7.17
CA ASP A 239 -17.67 21.04 7.49
C ASP A 239 -17.84 19.86 8.46
N GLU A 240 -18.75 19.99 9.43
CA GLU A 240 -19.06 18.95 10.41
C GLU A 240 -19.69 17.72 9.75
N LEU A 241 -20.61 17.94 8.79
CA LEU A 241 -21.27 16.87 8.05
C LEU A 241 -20.32 16.19 7.05
N ALA A 242 -19.45 16.97 6.41
CA ALA A 242 -18.37 16.42 5.57
C ALA A 242 -17.44 15.51 6.39
N ARG A 243 -17.07 15.94 7.60
CA ARG A 243 -16.29 15.12 8.54
C ARG A 243 -17.04 13.86 8.97
N GLU A 244 -18.34 13.94 9.24
CA GLU A 244 -19.16 12.77 9.56
C GLU A 244 -19.22 11.76 8.41
N ILE A 245 -19.33 12.23 7.16
CA ILE A 245 -19.30 11.39 5.96
C ILE A 245 -17.96 10.65 5.87
N ASP A 246 -16.85 11.35 6.05
CA ASP A 246 -15.52 10.75 5.96
C ASP A 246 -15.26 9.73 7.08
N LEU A 247 -15.73 10.00 8.30
CA LEU A 247 -15.66 9.07 9.43
C LEU A 247 -16.50 7.81 9.16
N THR A 248 -17.73 7.96 8.64
CA THR A 248 -18.57 6.80 8.31
C THR A 248 -17.98 6.00 7.15
N ARG A 249 -17.40 6.67 6.13
CA ARG A 249 -16.67 5.98 5.06
C ARG A 249 -15.49 5.18 5.60
N ALA A 250 -14.68 5.78 6.48
CA ALA A 250 -13.57 5.08 7.11
C ALA A 250 -14.02 3.85 7.89
N ALA A 251 -15.15 3.93 8.61
CA ALA A 251 -15.72 2.80 9.34
C ALA A 251 -16.22 1.67 8.42
N ILE A 252 -16.81 2.00 7.27
CA ILE A 252 -17.20 1.01 6.25
C ILE A 252 -15.96 0.29 5.71
N GLU A 253 -14.92 1.04 5.34
CA GLU A 253 -13.70 0.45 4.80
C GLU A 253 -12.99 -0.39 5.85
N ASP A 254 -12.98 0.03 7.12
CA ASP A 254 -12.42 -0.76 8.22
C ASP A 254 -13.17 -2.08 8.39
N ALA A 255 -14.50 -2.04 8.35
CA ALA A 255 -15.30 -3.25 8.37
C ALA A 255 -14.98 -4.18 7.19
N ALA A 256 -14.78 -3.66 5.98
CA ALA A 256 -14.38 -4.47 4.84
C ALA A 256 -12.94 -5.03 4.96
N ALA A 257 -11.99 -4.20 5.41
CA ALA A 257 -10.58 -4.56 5.60
C ALA A 257 -10.33 -5.45 6.83
N SER A 258 -11.35 -5.76 7.62
CA SER A 258 -11.32 -6.68 8.76
C SER A 258 -12.19 -7.92 8.54
N GLY A 259 -12.79 -8.06 7.35
CA GLY A 259 -13.71 -9.16 7.03
C GLY A 259 -15.05 -9.09 7.78
N LEU A 260 -15.39 -7.92 8.33
CA LEU A 260 -16.67 -7.67 8.99
C LEU A 260 -17.78 -7.35 7.98
N ALA A 261 -17.43 -6.69 6.88
CA ALA A 261 -18.34 -6.35 5.79
C ALA A 261 -17.99 -7.12 4.53
N ARG A 262 -19.00 -7.74 3.91
CA ARG A 262 -18.91 -8.31 2.57
C ARG A 262 -18.92 -7.21 1.53
N ASP A 263 -18.44 -7.54 0.34
CA ASP A 263 -18.42 -6.66 -0.83
C ASP A 263 -19.78 -6.01 -1.15
N ALA A 264 -20.87 -6.78 -1.06
CA ALA A 264 -22.22 -6.28 -1.28
C ALA A 264 -22.68 -5.27 -0.20
N GLU A 265 -22.39 -5.56 1.08
CA GLU A 265 -22.67 -4.66 2.23
C GLU A 265 -21.90 -3.35 2.07
N ARG A 266 -20.61 -3.45 1.75
CA ARG A 266 -19.75 -2.29 1.48
C ARG A 266 -20.32 -1.42 0.35
N ALA A 267 -20.65 -2.02 -0.79
CA ALA A 267 -21.17 -1.29 -1.95
C ALA A 267 -22.52 -0.62 -1.65
N HIS A 268 -23.39 -1.28 -0.90
CA HIS A 268 -24.66 -0.72 -0.42
C HIS A 268 -24.45 0.52 0.46
N TRP A 269 -23.64 0.42 1.52
CA TRP A 269 -23.39 1.56 2.42
C TRP A 269 -22.66 2.71 1.74
N LEU A 270 -21.72 2.44 0.83
CA LEU A 270 -21.11 3.47 0.00
C LEU A 270 -22.13 4.14 -0.94
N GLY A 271 -23.09 3.37 -1.46
CA GLY A 271 -24.23 3.88 -2.23
C GLY A 271 -25.10 4.83 -1.41
N LEU A 272 -25.41 4.47 -0.16
CA LEU A 272 -26.14 5.34 0.78
C LEU A 272 -25.39 6.66 1.04
N ILE A 273 -24.09 6.61 1.31
CA ILE A 273 -23.26 7.82 1.49
C ILE A 273 -23.24 8.66 0.21
N ALA A 274 -23.09 8.03 -0.96
CA ALA A 274 -23.06 8.70 -2.24
C ALA A 274 -24.37 9.45 -2.52
N ALA A 275 -25.50 8.84 -2.18
CA ALA A 275 -26.83 9.44 -2.29
C ALA A 275 -27.05 10.55 -1.25
N ALA A 276 -26.59 10.35 -0.01
CA ALA A 276 -26.68 11.33 1.05
C ALA A 276 -25.91 12.62 0.71
N SER A 277 -24.79 12.51 -0.01
CA SER A 277 -24.01 13.66 -0.51
C SER A 277 -24.75 14.53 -1.55
N ILE A 278 -25.94 14.12 -1.99
CA ILE A 278 -26.79 14.81 -2.99
C ILE A 278 -27.99 15.47 -2.32
N ARG A 279 -28.40 14.95 -1.17
CA ARG A 279 -29.57 15.42 -0.42
C ARG A 279 -29.20 16.67 0.36
N VAL A 280 -29.85 17.77 0.02
CA VAL A 280 -29.54 19.11 0.56
C VAL A 280 -30.00 19.30 2.03
N PRO A 281 -31.01 18.60 2.58
CA PRO A 281 -31.31 18.72 4.01
C PRO A 281 -30.29 17.94 4.85
N ALA A 282 -29.46 18.65 5.62
CA ALA A 282 -28.48 18.05 6.54
C ALA A 282 -29.10 16.97 7.47
N ALA A 283 -30.37 17.13 7.85
CA ALA A 283 -31.10 16.15 8.68
C ALA A 283 -31.28 14.78 8.00
N GLU A 284 -31.53 14.74 6.69
CA GLU A 284 -31.66 13.48 5.94
C GLU A 284 -30.30 12.80 5.79
N VAL A 285 -29.25 13.59 5.57
CA VAL A 285 -27.87 13.08 5.50
C VAL A 285 -27.45 12.48 6.84
N SER A 286 -27.65 13.20 7.95
CA SER A 286 -27.33 12.70 9.29
C SER A 286 -28.15 11.46 9.68
N ALA A 287 -29.42 11.37 9.24
CA ALA A 287 -30.24 10.17 9.46
C ALA A 287 -29.69 8.95 8.70
N ALA A 288 -29.33 9.12 7.43
CA ALA A 288 -28.71 8.05 6.63
C ALA A 288 -27.35 7.60 7.19
N LEU A 289 -26.51 8.55 7.64
CA LEU A 289 -25.23 8.23 8.27
C LEU A 289 -25.42 7.48 9.60
N ARG A 290 -26.45 7.83 10.38
CA ARG A 290 -26.80 7.12 11.62
C ARG A 290 -27.24 5.69 11.34
N ASP A 291 -28.10 5.48 10.35
CA ASP A 291 -28.55 4.15 9.95
C ASP A 291 -27.38 3.25 9.54
N VAL A 292 -26.46 3.74 8.70
CA VAL A 292 -25.23 3.00 8.34
C VAL A 292 -24.39 2.64 9.57
N ARG A 293 -24.23 3.56 10.52
CA ARG A 293 -23.47 3.31 11.77
C ARG A 293 -24.16 2.26 12.65
N GLU A 294 -25.49 2.27 12.73
CA GLU A 294 -26.28 1.28 13.46
C GLU A 294 -26.17 -0.11 12.81
N GLN A 295 -26.24 -0.20 11.47
CA GLN A 295 -26.03 -1.44 10.72
C GLN A 295 -24.63 -2.00 10.94
N LEU A 296 -23.58 -1.16 10.88
CA LEU A 296 -22.20 -1.55 11.19
C LEU A 296 -22.05 -2.08 12.63
N ALA A 297 -22.67 -1.43 13.61
CA ALA A 297 -22.64 -1.85 15.01
C ALA A 297 -23.35 -3.20 15.22
N SER A 298 -24.48 -3.42 14.54
CA SER A 298 -25.19 -4.71 14.54
C SER A 298 -24.30 -5.81 13.96
N ARG A 299 -23.72 -5.57 12.77
CA ARG A 299 -22.86 -6.55 12.10
C ARG A 299 -21.63 -6.93 12.93
N ARG A 300 -21.00 -5.94 13.57
CA ARG A 300 -19.87 -6.15 14.47
C ARG A 300 -20.25 -7.03 15.67
N SER A 301 -21.45 -6.85 16.19
CA SER A 301 -22.01 -7.62 17.31
C SER A 301 -22.36 -9.06 16.91
N GLU A 302 -22.91 -9.26 15.71
CA GLU A 302 -23.15 -10.59 15.11
C GLU A 302 -21.83 -11.37 14.99
N ILE A 303 -20.80 -10.77 14.40
CA ILE A 303 -19.51 -11.43 14.19
C ILE A 303 -18.79 -11.70 15.51
N PHE A 304 -18.86 -10.78 16.48
CA PHE A 304 -18.37 -11.04 17.83
C PHE A 304 -19.04 -12.29 18.42
N HIS A 305 -20.36 -12.43 18.24
CA HIS A 305 -21.10 -13.59 18.72
C HIS A 305 -20.71 -14.88 17.98
N GLU A 306 -20.55 -14.83 16.64
CA GLU A 306 -20.09 -15.95 15.82
C GLU A 306 -18.71 -16.46 16.26
N ILE A 307 -17.74 -15.55 16.42
CA ILE A 307 -16.37 -15.90 16.87
C ILE A 307 -16.42 -16.49 18.28
N ARG A 308 -17.18 -15.87 19.20
CA ARG A 308 -17.32 -16.36 20.57
C ARG A 308 -17.91 -17.77 20.61
N GLN A 309 -18.95 -18.03 19.83
CA GLN A 309 -19.53 -19.38 19.72
C GLN A 309 -18.52 -20.39 19.16
N GLY A 310 -17.76 -20.01 18.13
CA GLY A 310 -16.69 -20.84 17.57
C GLY A 310 -15.61 -21.18 18.59
N LEU A 311 -15.17 -20.19 19.39
CA LEU A 311 -14.17 -20.40 20.43
C LEU A 311 -14.66 -21.28 21.57
N LEU A 312 -15.96 -21.26 21.89
CA LEU A 312 -16.53 -22.18 22.87
C LEU A 312 -16.43 -23.64 22.42
N ALA A 313 -16.59 -23.90 21.11
CA ALA A 313 -16.43 -25.23 20.54
C ALA A 313 -14.97 -25.72 20.58
N ASP A 314 -14.02 -24.82 20.30
CA ASP A 314 -12.59 -25.14 20.19
C ASP A 314 -11.77 -24.77 21.45
N ARG A 315 -12.43 -24.58 22.59
CA ARG A 315 -11.85 -24.02 23.84
C ARG A 315 -10.64 -24.76 24.42
N LEU A 316 -10.47 -26.04 24.05
CA LEU A 316 -9.35 -26.87 24.50
C LEU A 316 -8.10 -26.73 23.62
N HIS A 317 -8.21 -26.05 22.48
CA HIS A 317 -7.08 -25.86 21.57
C HIS A 317 -6.04 -24.90 22.18
N PRO A 318 -4.72 -25.18 22.09
CA PRO A 318 -3.68 -24.31 22.64
C PRO A 318 -3.72 -22.85 22.12
N GLY A 319 -4.28 -22.64 20.94
CA GLY A 319 -4.48 -21.32 20.33
C GLY A 319 -5.71 -20.53 20.83
N ALA A 320 -6.65 -21.17 21.52
CA ALA A 320 -7.93 -20.57 21.91
C ALA A 320 -7.75 -19.38 22.88
N ALA A 321 -6.77 -19.45 23.79
CA ALA A 321 -6.47 -18.37 24.73
C ALA A 321 -6.03 -17.07 24.02
N ARG A 322 -5.26 -17.18 22.93
CA ARG A 322 -4.85 -16.02 22.12
C ARG A 322 -6.06 -15.42 21.39
N ALA A 323 -6.87 -16.26 20.78
CA ALA A 323 -8.07 -15.83 20.08
C ALA A 323 -9.06 -15.12 21.03
N GLN A 324 -9.22 -15.64 22.24
CA GLN A 324 -10.04 -15.00 23.29
C GLN A 324 -9.46 -13.65 23.71
N ALA A 325 -8.14 -13.54 23.91
CA ALA A 325 -7.51 -12.27 24.26
C ALA A 325 -7.69 -11.19 23.17
N LEU A 326 -7.63 -11.58 21.89
CA LEU A 326 -7.91 -10.67 20.77
C LEU A 326 -9.38 -10.25 20.73
N LEU A 327 -10.29 -11.20 20.96
CA LEU A 327 -11.73 -10.94 21.05
C LEU A 327 -12.06 -9.97 22.19
N ASP A 328 -11.46 -10.16 23.36
CA ASP A 328 -11.62 -9.29 24.55
C ASP A 328 -11.01 -7.89 24.31
N ALA A 329 -9.95 -7.80 23.50
CA ALA A 329 -9.36 -6.53 23.05
C ALA A 329 -10.16 -5.86 21.93
N GLY A 330 -11.23 -6.49 21.42
CA GLY A 330 -12.06 -5.98 20.33
C GLY A 330 -11.48 -6.18 18.92
N ASP A 331 -10.37 -6.90 18.78
CA ASP A 331 -9.78 -7.28 17.50
C ASP A 331 -10.48 -8.53 16.93
N LEU A 332 -11.65 -8.28 16.32
CA LEU A 332 -12.48 -9.35 15.74
C LEU A 332 -11.79 -10.05 14.56
N ALA A 333 -11.03 -9.31 13.74
CA ALA A 333 -10.31 -9.86 12.60
C ALA A 333 -9.22 -10.84 13.06
N GLY A 334 -8.37 -10.41 14.00
CA GLY A 334 -7.31 -11.25 14.56
C GLY A 334 -7.87 -12.44 15.34
N ALA A 335 -8.99 -12.27 16.06
CA ALA A 335 -9.67 -13.37 16.73
C ALA A 335 -10.21 -14.41 15.73
N ARG A 336 -10.81 -13.96 14.62
CA ARG A 336 -11.30 -14.83 13.54
C ARG A 336 -10.16 -15.55 12.83
N GLU A 337 -9.05 -14.88 12.56
CA GLU A 337 -7.84 -15.51 12.01
C GLU A 337 -7.29 -16.61 12.90
N CYS A 338 -7.25 -16.37 14.21
CA CYS A 338 -6.86 -17.41 15.15
C CYS A 338 -7.82 -18.60 15.09
N LEU A 339 -9.13 -18.36 15.05
CA LEU A 339 -10.13 -19.42 14.97
C LEU A 339 -10.03 -20.22 13.66
N ASP A 340 -9.83 -19.56 12.52
CA ASP A 340 -9.64 -20.22 11.23
C ASP A 340 -8.35 -21.06 11.20
N ALA A 341 -7.26 -20.56 11.79
CA ALA A 341 -6.01 -21.30 11.92
C ALA A 341 -6.17 -22.55 12.80
N ILE A 342 -6.93 -22.44 13.89
CA ILE A 342 -7.28 -23.59 14.75
C ILE A 342 -8.02 -24.67 13.96
N ARG A 343 -9.02 -24.27 13.18
CA ARG A 343 -9.88 -25.19 12.41
C ARG A 343 -9.17 -25.83 11.23
N SER A 344 -8.27 -25.11 10.58
CA SER A 344 -7.47 -25.61 9.46
C SER A 344 -6.29 -26.48 9.88
N GLY A 345 -6.02 -26.61 11.20
CA GLY A 345 -4.84 -27.31 11.70
C GLY A 345 -3.52 -26.63 11.32
N ALA A 346 -3.57 -25.37 10.89
CA ALA A 346 -2.41 -24.58 10.53
C ALA A 346 -1.58 -24.29 11.78
N ALA A 347 -0.26 -24.53 11.72
CA ALA A 347 0.66 -24.27 12.82
C ALA A 347 0.76 -22.77 13.11
N ARG A 348 -0.07 -22.25 14.03
CA ARG A 348 -0.15 -20.84 14.51
C ARG A 348 -0.37 -19.79 13.39
N PRO A 349 -1.30 -18.83 13.56
CA PRO A 349 -1.51 -17.78 12.56
C PRO A 349 -0.32 -16.78 12.52
N GLU A 350 0.25 -16.63 11.31
CA GLU A 350 1.16 -15.62 10.72
C GLU A 350 2.47 -15.21 11.48
N PRO A 351 3.55 -14.86 10.74
CA PRO A 351 4.93 -14.99 11.21
C PRO A 351 5.26 -14.00 12.33
N ARG A 352 6.04 -14.45 13.32
CA ARG A 352 6.81 -13.51 14.14
C ARG A 352 7.55 -12.58 13.19
N ASP A 353 7.38 -11.27 13.36
CA ASP A 353 8.13 -10.24 12.64
C ASP A 353 9.62 -10.51 12.88
N ALA A 354 10.26 -11.25 11.98
CA ALA A 354 11.59 -11.81 12.20
C ALA A 354 12.61 -10.68 12.38
N PHE A 355 12.39 -9.56 11.70
CA PHE A 355 13.15 -8.34 11.92
C PHE A 355 13.03 -7.84 13.36
N ARG A 356 11.83 -7.80 13.94
CA ARG A 356 11.61 -7.40 15.34
C ARG A 356 12.18 -8.41 16.34
N ASP A 357 12.12 -9.70 16.02
CA ASP A 357 12.74 -10.76 16.82
C ASP A 357 14.27 -10.64 16.85
N PHE A 358 14.87 -10.18 15.75
CA PHE A 358 16.31 -9.96 15.59
C PHE A 358 16.77 -8.60 16.16
N PHE A 359 16.07 -7.52 15.84
CA PHE A 359 16.53 -6.15 16.03
C PHE A 359 15.55 -5.30 16.87
N PRO A 360 16.03 -4.53 17.87
CA PRO A 360 17.43 -4.40 18.32
C PRO A 360 17.83 -5.42 19.39
N THR A 361 16.87 -5.96 20.15
CA THR A 361 17.16 -6.64 21.43
C THR A 361 17.99 -7.91 21.29
N ARG A 362 17.73 -8.74 20.27
CA ARG A 362 18.50 -9.98 20.08
C ARG A 362 19.88 -9.71 19.50
N LEU A 363 20.01 -8.70 18.65
CA LEU A 363 21.30 -8.19 18.19
C LEU A 363 22.16 -7.82 19.42
N GLU A 364 21.65 -7.03 20.37
CA GLU A 364 22.39 -6.66 21.59
C GLU A 364 22.87 -7.89 22.40
N ALA A 365 22.02 -8.91 22.55
CA ALA A 365 22.41 -10.16 23.22
C ALA A 365 23.51 -10.93 22.46
N LEU A 366 23.44 -10.94 21.12
CA LEU A 366 24.45 -11.57 20.27
C LEU A 366 25.76 -10.79 20.26
N GLU A 367 25.71 -9.45 20.34
CA GLU A 367 26.89 -8.60 20.50
C GLU A 367 27.65 -8.96 21.77
N GLN A 368 26.95 -9.09 22.91
CA GLN A 368 27.55 -9.52 24.18
C GLN A 368 28.15 -10.93 24.09
N PHE A 369 27.46 -11.87 23.44
CA PHE A 369 27.95 -13.22 23.25
C PHE A 369 29.22 -13.28 22.38
N LEU A 370 29.25 -12.49 21.29
CA LEU A 370 30.37 -12.44 20.35
C LEU A 370 31.62 -11.76 20.92
N GLN A 371 31.49 -10.98 22.00
CA GLN A 371 32.63 -10.42 22.73
C GLN A 371 33.40 -11.49 23.54
N GLY A 372 32.79 -12.64 23.82
CA GLY A 372 33.43 -13.72 24.58
C GLY A 372 34.49 -14.48 23.76
N ASP A 373 35.62 -14.79 24.41
CA ASP A 373 36.65 -15.63 23.79
C ASP A 373 36.08 -17.00 23.38
N GLY A 374 36.34 -17.40 22.13
CA GLY A 374 35.84 -18.66 21.59
C GLY A 374 34.33 -18.71 21.30
N ALA A 375 33.67 -17.56 21.14
CA ALA A 375 32.24 -17.48 20.80
C ALA A 375 31.85 -18.35 19.57
N GLY A 376 32.65 -18.31 18.50
CA GLY A 376 32.42 -19.12 17.29
C GLY A 376 32.40 -20.64 17.55
N PRO A 377 33.48 -21.23 18.08
CA PRO A 377 33.49 -22.63 18.51
C PRO A 377 32.37 -22.99 19.50
N SER A 378 32.04 -22.09 20.42
CA SER A 378 30.93 -22.27 21.37
C SER A 378 29.58 -22.38 20.66
N ALA A 379 29.30 -21.48 19.70
CA ALA A 379 28.09 -21.50 18.89
C ALA A 379 27.99 -22.79 18.06
N ILE A 380 29.05 -23.17 17.36
CA ILE A 380 29.10 -24.41 16.55
C ILE A 380 28.75 -25.63 17.42
N ARG A 381 29.39 -25.77 18.59
CA ARG A 381 29.11 -26.87 19.52
C ARG A 381 27.67 -26.87 20.02
N ARG A 382 27.10 -25.70 20.28
CA ARG A 382 25.71 -25.57 20.74
C ARG A 382 24.71 -25.94 19.66
N VAL A 383 24.90 -25.46 18.43
CA VAL A 383 24.07 -25.81 17.26
C VAL A 383 24.13 -27.31 16.99
N ARG A 384 25.33 -27.90 16.89
CA ARG A 384 25.52 -29.35 16.71
C ARG A 384 24.88 -30.16 17.83
N GLY A 385 24.96 -29.65 19.07
CA GLY A 385 24.31 -30.23 20.24
C GLY A 385 22.83 -29.90 20.40
N ARG A 386 22.22 -29.15 19.47
CA ARG A 386 20.83 -28.64 19.50
C ARG A 386 20.47 -27.92 20.80
N ARG A 387 21.41 -27.16 21.36
CA ARG A 387 21.25 -26.40 22.60
C ARG A 387 20.99 -24.92 22.32
N PRO A 388 19.92 -24.33 22.89
CA PRO A 388 19.59 -22.93 22.66
C PRO A 388 20.67 -21.97 23.23
N PHE A 389 20.75 -20.77 22.65
CA PHE A 389 21.62 -19.68 23.11
C PHE A 389 21.12 -18.33 22.63
N CYS A 390 21.32 -17.26 23.40
CA CYS A 390 20.95 -15.88 23.02
C CYS A 390 19.50 -15.73 22.49
N GLY A 391 18.55 -16.49 23.05
CA GLY A 391 17.16 -16.51 22.59
C GLY A 391 16.91 -17.19 21.23
N ILE A 392 17.94 -17.83 20.65
CA ILE A 392 17.84 -18.67 19.46
C ILE A 392 17.51 -20.09 19.91
N ASP A 393 16.37 -20.58 19.46
CA ASP A 393 15.98 -21.97 19.66
C ASP A 393 16.58 -22.84 18.56
N THR A 394 17.34 -23.85 18.96
CA THR A 394 17.93 -24.86 18.04
C THR A 394 17.43 -26.26 18.38
N SER A 395 16.53 -26.38 19.37
CA SER A 395 16.05 -27.68 19.85
C SER A 395 15.13 -28.36 18.85
N GLU A 396 14.45 -27.57 18.01
CA GLU A 396 13.56 -28.05 16.94
C GLU A 396 14.31 -28.52 15.68
N LEU A 397 15.63 -28.30 15.59
CA LEU A 397 16.41 -28.77 14.44
C LEU A 397 16.54 -30.30 14.44
N THR A 398 16.41 -30.91 13.25
CA THR A 398 16.79 -32.31 13.08
C THR A 398 18.31 -32.48 13.21
N PRO A 399 18.82 -33.68 13.54
CA PRO A 399 20.27 -33.94 13.62
C PRO A 399 21.02 -33.54 12.33
N ASP A 400 20.45 -33.84 11.16
CA ASP A 400 21.04 -33.53 9.87
C ASP A 400 21.06 -32.02 9.61
N MET A 401 19.97 -31.33 9.93
CA MET A 401 19.91 -29.86 9.84
C MET A 401 20.91 -29.20 10.79
N ALA A 402 21.05 -29.72 12.01
CA ALA A 402 22.01 -29.22 12.99
C ALA A 402 23.46 -29.37 12.51
N GLU A 403 23.82 -30.50 11.91
CA GLU A 403 25.16 -30.73 11.36
C GLU A 403 25.44 -29.86 10.13
N ALA A 404 24.47 -29.74 9.21
CA ALA A 404 24.60 -28.85 8.06
C ALA A 404 24.78 -27.38 8.50
N THR A 405 24.03 -26.95 9.52
CA THR A 405 24.14 -25.59 10.09
C THR A 405 25.48 -25.39 10.79
N ALA A 406 25.99 -26.38 11.51
CA ALA A 406 27.31 -26.33 12.13
C ALA A 406 28.42 -26.26 11.09
N SER A 407 28.31 -27.00 9.99
CA SER A 407 29.27 -26.98 8.86
C SER A 407 29.33 -25.60 8.18
N MET A 408 28.17 -24.95 7.99
CA MET A 408 28.10 -23.57 7.49
C MET A 408 28.83 -22.59 8.43
N LEU A 409 28.60 -22.69 9.74
CA LEU A 409 29.29 -21.85 10.73
C LEU A 409 30.80 -22.12 10.77
N GLU A 410 31.22 -23.38 10.61
CA GLU A 410 32.63 -23.74 10.53
C GLU A 410 33.31 -23.11 9.31
N ALA A 411 32.67 -23.16 8.14
CA ALA A 411 33.15 -22.49 6.93
C ALA A 411 33.25 -20.96 7.13
N TRP A 412 32.22 -20.34 7.73
CA TRP A 412 32.20 -18.91 8.03
C TRP A 412 33.33 -18.49 8.97
N PHE A 413 33.45 -19.14 10.13
CA PHE A 413 34.47 -18.80 11.12
C PHE A 413 35.88 -19.18 10.66
N ALA A 414 36.04 -20.19 9.79
CA ALA A 414 37.32 -20.48 9.14
C ALA A 414 37.73 -19.35 8.18
N ALA A 415 36.80 -18.86 7.35
CA ALA A 415 37.03 -17.72 6.47
C ALA A 415 37.36 -16.45 7.26
N LYS A 416 36.66 -16.20 8.38
CA LYS A 416 36.95 -15.10 9.29
C LYS A 416 38.38 -15.18 9.86
N ARG A 417 38.80 -16.35 10.34
CA ARG A 417 40.16 -16.55 10.91
C ARG A 417 41.26 -16.40 9.87
N ARG A 418 41.03 -16.88 8.64
CA ARG A 418 42.02 -16.84 7.55
C ARG A 418 42.07 -15.47 6.85
N GLN A 419 41.08 -14.62 7.06
CA GLN A 419 40.88 -13.38 6.30
C GLN A 419 40.82 -13.58 4.78
N SER A 420 40.30 -14.74 4.35
CA SER A 420 40.14 -15.12 2.96
C SER A 420 39.04 -16.17 2.82
N ILE A 421 38.44 -16.28 1.65
CA ILE A 421 37.42 -17.29 1.35
C ILE A 421 37.62 -17.86 -0.06
N GLU A 422 37.62 -19.18 -0.17
CA GLU A 422 37.66 -19.88 -1.45
C GLU A 422 36.23 -20.03 -2.02
N PRO A 423 36.05 -20.08 -3.35
CA PRO A 423 34.72 -20.23 -3.96
C PRO A 423 33.89 -21.38 -3.42
N ALA A 424 34.50 -22.55 -3.17
CA ALA A 424 33.80 -23.71 -2.62
C ALA A 424 33.27 -23.47 -1.18
N ALA A 425 34.03 -22.72 -0.36
CA ALA A 425 33.58 -22.35 0.98
C ALA A 425 32.45 -21.33 0.92
N LEU A 426 32.48 -20.41 -0.05
CA LEU A 426 31.39 -19.47 -0.31
C LEU A 426 30.11 -20.20 -0.74
N ASP A 427 30.21 -21.12 -1.69
CA ASP A 427 29.09 -21.95 -2.14
C ASP A 427 28.50 -22.75 -0.97
N SER A 428 29.34 -23.30 -0.09
CA SER A 428 28.91 -24.01 1.12
C SER A 428 28.15 -23.11 2.10
N ILE A 429 28.59 -21.86 2.30
CA ILE A 429 27.89 -20.90 3.16
C ILE A 429 26.52 -20.55 2.55
N LEU A 430 26.46 -20.24 1.26
CA LEU A 430 25.23 -19.87 0.57
C LEU A 430 24.23 -21.04 0.50
N ALA A 431 24.71 -22.26 0.21
CA ALA A 431 23.89 -23.46 0.29
C ALA A 431 23.37 -23.69 1.72
N GLY A 432 24.21 -23.49 2.73
CA GLY A 432 23.82 -23.53 4.13
C GLY A 432 22.75 -22.50 4.51
N LEU A 433 22.72 -21.34 3.85
CA LEU A 433 21.67 -20.33 4.03
C LEU A 433 20.34 -20.72 3.35
N GLY A 434 20.36 -21.67 2.42
CA GLY A 434 19.20 -22.15 1.66
C GLY A 434 19.23 -21.82 0.16
N PHE A 435 20.29 -21.22 -0.37
CA PHE A 435 20.41 -21.01 -1.83
C PHE A 435 20.66 -22.33 -2.56
N SER A 436 19.92 -22.58 -3.63
CA SER A 436 20.17 -23.73 -4.52
C SER A 436 21.25 -23.37 -5.55
N ILE A 437 22.51 -23.71 -5.28
CA ILE A 437 23.64 -23.35 -6.18
C ILE A 437 23.53 -24.09 -7.52
N ALA A 438 23.44 -23.33 -8.62
CA ALA A 438 23.32 -23.87 -9.98
C ALA A 438 24.67 -23.91 -10.71
N ALA A 439 25.59 -23.01 -10.38
CA ALA A 439 26.97 -23.05 -10.84
C ALA A 439 27.93 -22.55 -9.74
N PRO A 440 29.17 -23.08 -9.67
CA PRO A 440 30.14 -22.66 -8.66
C PRO A 440 30.43 -21.15 -8.70
N ALA A 441 30.64 -20.54 -7.54
CA ALA A 441 31.00 -19.13 -7.45
C ALA A 441 32.29 -18.81 -8.24
N ARG A 442 32.34 -17.63 -8.85
CA ARG A 442 33.51 -17.17 -9.63
C ARG A 442 34.00 -15.83 -9.14
N VAL A 443 35.30 -15.70 -8.89
CA VAL A 443 35.92 -14.41 -8.58
C VAL A 443 35.88 -13.53 -9.83
N ILE A 444 35.34 -12.33 -9.70
CA ILE A 444 35.23 -11.34 -10.79
C ILE A 444 36.22 -10.21 -10.57
N ALA A 445 36.48 -9.85 -9.31
CA ALA A 445 37.50 -8.88 -8.95
C ALA A 445 38.25 -9.35 -7.70
N ALA A 446 39.58 -9.48 -7.83
CA ALA A 446 40.49 -9.77 -6.73
C ALA A 446 41.12 -8.47 -6.20
N ARG A 447 40.28 -7.57 -5.68
CA ARG A 447 40.72 -6.34 -4.98
C ARG A 447 41.02 -6.67 -3.50
N ARG A 448 41.33 -5.65 -2.70
CA ARG A 448 41.45 -5.76 -1.23
C ARG A 448 40.26 -6.50 -0.60
N ARG A 449 39.06 -6.30 -1.14
CA ARG A 449 37.84 -7.07 -0.86
C ARG A 449 37.45 -7.83 -2.12
N PRO A 450 37.41 -9.18 -2.10
CA PRO A 450 37.10 -9.97 -3.28
C PRO A 450 35.59 -9.91 -3.59
N LEU A 451 35.29 -9.81 -4.88
CA LEU A 451 33.93 -9.78 -5.43
C LEU A 451 33.69 -11.06 -6.26
N TYR A 452 32.58 -11.74 -5.98
CA TYR A 452 32.18 -12.99 -6.62
C TYR A 452 30.87 -12.84 -7.42
N ALA A 453 30.76 -13.61 -8.50
CA ALA A 453 29.51 -13.90 -9.20
C ALA A 453 29.00 -15.24 -8.69
N VAL A 454 27.73 -15.26 -8.30
CA VAL A 454 27.05 -16.48 -7.86
C VAL A 454 25.82 -16.70 -8.74
N THR A 455 25.62 -17.96 -9.15
CA THR A 455 24.45 -18.40 -9.92
C THR A 455 23.71 -19.48 -9.15
N THR A 456 22.45 -19.22 -8.84
CA THR A 456 21.55 -20.11 -8.10
C THR A 456 20.33 -20.46 -8.97
N ALA A 457 19.54 -21.43 -8.55
CA ALA A 457 18.16 -21.49 -8.98
C ALA A 457 17.45 -20.18 -8.57
N PRO A 458 16.57 -19.61 -9.41
CA PRO A 458 15.85 -18.39 -9.07
C PRO A 458 15.05 -18.56 -7.78
N VAL A 459 15.17 -17.60 -6.85
CA VAL A 459 14.32 -17.52 -5.66
C VAL A 459 12.95 -17.03 -6.13
N ARG A 460 11.88 -17.80 -5.88
CA ARG A 460 10.55 -17.52 -6.44
C ARG A 460 9.48 -17.45 -5.37
N GLY A 461 8.75 -16.34 -5.38
CA GLY A 461 7.49 -16.20 -4.66
C GLY A 461 7.65 -15.60 -3.26
N PRO A 462 6.53 -15.10 -2.72
CA PRO A 462 6.52 -14.21 -1.55
C PRO A 462 6.92 -14.88 -0.24
N ARG A 463 6.88 -16.22 -0.16
CA ARG A 463 7.33 -16.96 1.02
C ARG A 463 8.85 -16.89 1.18
N ASP A 464 9.58 -16.94 0.07
CA ASP A 464 11.04 -17.01 0.09
C ASP A 464 11.66 -15.62 0.05
N CYS A 465 11.10 -14.69 -0.73
CA CYS A 465 11.53 -13.29 -0.74
C CYS A 465 10.36 -12.39 -1.15
N ALA A 466 10.08 -11.35 -0.37
CA ALA A 466 9.02 -10.39 -0.67
C ALA A 466 9.48 -9.21 -1.54
N CYS A 467 10.76 -9.17 -1.94
CA CYS A 467 11.35 -8.08 -2.73
C CYS A 467 11.91 -8.62 -4.06
N PRO A 468 11.41 -8.15 -5.21
CA PRO A 468 11.80 -8.68 -6.53
C PRO A 468 13.32 -8.60 -6.78
N GLU A 469 13.99 -7.55 -6.31
CA GLU A 469 15.42 -7.31 -6.53
C GLU A 469 16.32 -8.44 -6.03
N PHE A 470 15.91 -9.15 -4.96
CA PHE A 470 16.60 -10.32 -4.42
C PHE A 470 15.85 -11.64 -4.69
N GLY A 471 14.71 -11.57 -5.38
CA GLY A 471 13.85 -12.69 -5.74
C GLY A 471 13.84 -12.93 -7.25
N SER A 472 12.66 -12.76 -7.86
CA SER A 472 12.42 -13.03 -9.28
C SER A 472 13.27 -12.17 -10.23
N ALA A 473 13.45 -10.88 -9.94
CA ALA A 473 14.20 -9.96 -10.79
C ALA A 473 15.71 -10.25 -10.78
N ALA A 474 16.22 -10.89 -9.71
CA ALA A 474 17.60 -11.36 -9.67
C ALA A 474 17.87 -12.49 -10.69
N ALA A 475 16.83 -13.23 -11.10
CA ALA A 475 16.94 -14.40 -11.99
C ALA A 475 18.01 -15.43 -11.53
N GLY A 476 18.21 -15.54 -10.21
CA GLY A 476 19.25 -16.41 -9.63
C GLY A 476 20.68 -15.89 -9.76
N GLN A 477 20.89 -14.64 -10.17
CA GLN A 477 22.21 -14.02 -10.32
C GLN A 477 22.47 -13.02 -9.19
N TYR A 478 23.55 -13.24 -8.45
CA TYR A 478 23.94 -12.38 -7.33
C TYR A 478 25.40 -11.96 -7.43
N ARG A 479 25.70 -10.77 -6.91
CA ARG A 479 27.07 -10.34 -6.62
C ARG A 479 27.33 -10.49 -5.13
N VAL A 480 28.50 -11.01 -4.77
CA VAL A 480 28.87 -11.22 -3.36
C VAL A 480 30.19 -10.54 -3.07
N LEU A 481 30.16 -9.54 -2.18
CA LEU A 481 31.34 -8.82 -1.70
C LEU A 481 31.73 -9.34 -0.32
N CYS A 482 32.96 -9.81 -0.16
CA CYS A 482 33.45 -10.33 1.12
C CYS A 482 34.36 -9.30 1.80
N THR A 483 34.12 -9.01 3.09
CA THR A 483 34.87 -8.00 3.85
C THR A 483 35.31 -8.54 5.22
N TRP A 484 36.54 -8.24 5.62
CA TRP A 484 37.13 -8.61 6.93
C TRP A 484 37.62 -7.40 7.74
N ASP A 485 37.80 -6.28 7.06
CA ASP A 485 38.07 -4.97 7.65
C ASP A 485 36.77 -4.28 8.06
N ARG A 486 36.88 -3.09 8.66
CA ARG A 486 35.72 -2.26 9.03
C ARG A 486 35.63 -1.05 8.10
N PRO A 487 35.26 -1.24 6.81
CA PRO A 487 35.15 -0.13 5.86
C PRO A 487 34.06 0.84 6.29
N ALA A 488 34.18 2.11 5.94
CA ALA A 488 33.13 3.09 6.24
C ALA A 488 31.84 2.76 5.46
N GLU A 489 30.68 3.16 5.97
CA GLU A 489 29.39 2.85 5.36
C GLU A 489 29.30 3.44 3.94
N ALA A 490 29.84 4.65 3.75
CA ALA A 490 29.95 5.31 2.45
C ALA A 490 30.83 4.54 1.46
N GLU A 491 31.84 3.81 1.95
CA GLU A 491 32.75 3.00 1.13
C GLU A 491 32.06 1.73 0.64
N ILE A 492 31.30 1.04 1.51
CA ILE A 492 30.45 -0.10 1.12
C ILE A 492 29.46 0.33 0.03
N VAL A 493 28.84 1.50 0.21
CA VAL A 493 27.89 2.08 -0.75
C VAL A 493 28.55 2.44 -2.09
N SER A 494 29.77 2.97 -2.06
CA SER A 494 30.54 3.27 -3.28
C SER A 494 30.88 1.99 -4.04
N GLU A 495 31.39 0.97 -3.35
CA GLU A 495 31.72 -0.33 -3.95
C GLU A 495 30.47 -1.02 -4.50
N ALA A 496 29.33 -0.90 -3.81
CA ALA A 496 28.07 -1.41 -4.31
C ALA A 496 27.61 -0.73 -5.60
N THR A 497 27.86 0.57 -5.74
CA THR A 497 27.57 1.32 -6.96
C THR A 497 28.50 0.90 -8.11
N GLU A 498 29.78 0.65 -7.82
CA GLU A 498 30.78 0.20 -8.79
C GLU A 498 30.63 -1.27 -9.23
N ALA A 499 30.10 -2.14 -8.37
CA ALA A 499 30.03 -3.59 -8.60
C ALA A 499 29.11 -4.03 -9.76
N GLY A 500 28.39 -3.08 -10.39
CA GLY A 500 27.68 -3.26 -11.65
C GLY A 500 26.19 -2.93 -11.56
N GLU A 501 25.70 -2.25 -12.59
CA GLU A 501 24.31 -1.80 -12.74
C GLU A 501 23.32 -2.99 -12.81
N GLY A 502 22.42 -3.07 -11.83
CA GLY A 502 21.17 -3.84 -11.94
C GLY A 502 21.13 -5.22 -11.27
N LEU A 503 22.23 -5.72 -10.69
CA LEU A 503 22.23 -6.98 -9.92
C LEU A 503 22.24 -6.73 -8.40
N PRO A 504 21.55 -7.56 -7.60
CA PRO A 504 21.58 -7.46 -6.14
C PRO A 504 22.97 -7.78 -5.57
N LEU A 505 23.38 -7.01 -4.56
CA LEU A 505 24.64 -7.21 -3.85
C LEU A 505 24.40 -7.80 -2.46
N LEU A 506 25.02 -8.95 -2.21
CA LEU A 506 25.18 -9.55 -0.88
C LEU A 506 26.55 -9.17 -0.33
N VAL A 507 26.60 -8.54 0.84
CA VAL A 507 27.86 -8.22 1.53
C VAL A 507 28.03 -9.18 2.69
N LEU A 508 29.03 -10.05 2.60
CA LEU A 508 29.44 -10.94 3.68
C LEU A 508 30.51 -10.22 4.51
N HIS A 509 30.10 -9.69 5.67
CA HIS A 509 30.98 -9.03 6.61
C HIS A 509 31.41 -10.01 7.70
N PHE A 510 32.66 -10.49 7.65
CA PHE A 510 33.21 -11.46 8.61
C PHE A 510 33.59 -10.79 9.94
N GLY A 511 32.60 -10.19 10.58
CA GLY A 511 32.70 -9.42 11.81
C GLY A 511 31.31 -9.07 12.34
N LEU A 512 31.27 -8.22 13.35
CA LEU A 512 30.03 -7.69 13.91
C LEU A 512 29.70 -6.33 13.30
N VAL A 513 28.46 -6.14 12.86
CA VAL A 513 27.90 -4.83 12.47
C VAL A 513 26.90 -4.38 13.54
N PRO A 514 27.28 -3.42 14.41
CA PRO A 514 26.40 -2.93 15.46
C PRO A 514 25.19 -2.18 14.96
N ALA A 515 24.19 -2.01 15.82
CA ALA A 515 22.91 -1.38 15.47
C ALA A 515 23.06 0.00 14.80
N GLY A 516 23.92 0.88 15.34
CA GLY A 516 24.15 2.22 14.78
C GLY A 516 24.70 2.19 13.35
N ARG A 517 25.64 1.28 13.05
CA ARG A 517 26.21 1.12 11.70
C ARG A 517 25.17 0.60 10.71
N ARG A 518 24.30 -0.34 11.14
CA ARG A 518 23.20 -0.85 10.30
C ARG A 518 22.21 0.25 9.94
N ARG A 519 21.86 1.11 10.90
CA ARG A 519 20.97 2.26 10.67
C ARG A 519 21.58 3.27 9.70
N GLU A 520 22.87 3.59 9.86
CA GLU A 520 23.54 4.49 8.92
C GLU A 520 23.66 3.90 7.51
N LEU A 521 23.97 2.60 7.39
CA LEU A 521 23.96 1.92 6.10
C LEU A 521 22.57 1.94 5.47
N ALA A 522 21.52 1.65 6.23
CA ALA A 522 20.14 1.71 5.76
C ALA A 522 19.78 3.12 5.25
N ARG A 523 20.17 4.16 5.99
CA ARG A 523 19.97 5.56 5.59
C ARG A 523 20.60 5.85 4.22
N LEU A 524 21.85 5.42 4.02
CA LEU A 524 22.56 5.63 2.76
C LEU A 524 21.98 4.80 1.60
N CYS A 525 21.63 3.54 1.85
CA CYS A 525 21.05 2.64 0.87
C CYS A 525 19.67 3.12 0.41
N VAL A 526 18.79 3.56 1.33
CA VAL A 526 17.47 4.12 1.00
C VAL A 526 17.63 5.42 0.19
N ALA A 527 18.51 6.32 0.62
CA ALA A 527 18.75 7.58 -0.07
C ALA A 527 19.26 7.39 -1.51
N LYS A 528 20.10 6.37 -1.75
CA LYS A 528 20.66 6.05 -3.07
C LYS A 528 19.89 4.96 -3.84
N ARG A 529 18.82 4.39 -3.25
CA ARG A 529 18.04 3.26 -3.79
C ARG A 529 18.92 2.06 -4.18
N LEU A 530 19.83 1.68 -3.29
CA LEU A 530 20.76 0.59 -3.49
C LEU A 530 20.28 -0.69 -2.79
N ALA A 531 20.06 -1.75 -3.58
CA ALA A 531 19.72 -3.09 -3.10
C ALA A 531 20.97 -3.81 -2.58
N VAL A 532 21.33 -3.51 -1.32
CA VAL A 532 22.49 -4.08 -0.63
C VAL A 532 22.02 -4.79 0.64
N LEU A 533 22.27 -6.09 0.74
CA LEU A 533 21.97 -6.89 1.93
C LEU A 533 23.28 -7.27 2.62
N VAL A 534 23.41 -6.94 3.90
CA VAL A 534 24.60 -7.27 4.70
C VAL A 534 24.32 -8.46 5.62
N LEU A 535 25.13 -9.50 5.49
CA LEU A 535 25.18 -10.64 6.39
C LEU A 535 26.47 -10.55 7.21
N ASP A 536 26.33 -10.56 8.53
CA ASP A 536 27.43 -10.49 9.49
C ASP A 536 27.36 -11.64 10.51
N ASP A 537 28.29 -11.67 11.48
CA ASP A 537 28.33 -12.72 12.50
C ASP A 537 27.00 -12.84 13.28
N ALA A 538 26.40 -11.71 13.67
CA ALA A 538 25.20 -11.69 14.49
C ALA A 538 23.98 -12.20 13.72
N LEU A 539 23.77 -11.71 12.49
CA LEU A 539 22.66 -12.18 11.66
C LEU A 539 22.84 -13.65 11.29
N LEU A 540 24.05 -14.10 10.96
CA LEU A 540 24.30 -15.52 10.66
C LEU A 540 23.96 -16.43 11.85
N LEU A 541 24.37 -16.05 13.07
CA LEU A 541 24.03 -16.81 14.28
C LEU A 541 22.53 -16.82 14.55
N HIS A 542 21.85 -15.68 14.36
CA HIS A 542 20.39 -15.59 14.51
C HIS A 542 19.65 -16.58 13.60
N LEU A 543 20.12 -16.69 12.36
CA LEU A 543 19.55 -17.55 11.31
C LEU A 543 19.69 -19.05 11.59
N CYS A 544 20.55 -19.47 12.53
CA CYS A 544 20.72 -20.88 12.89
C CYS A 544 19.44 -21.52 13.44
N GLY A 545 18.53 -20.75 14.05
CA GLY A 545 17.31 -21.27 14.68
C GLY A 545 16.14 -21.55 13.73
N TYR A 546 16.25 -21.24 12.44
CA TYR A 546 15.09 -21.25 11.52
C TYR A 546 15.00 -22.46 10.58
N GLY A 547 15.87 -23.47 10.72
CA GLY A 547 15.80 -24.69 9.91
C GLY A 547 15.78 -24.42 8.40
N GLU A 548 14.75 -24.92 7.71
CA GLU A 548 14.55 -24.77 6.26
C GLU A 548 14.11 -23.35 5.84
N ASP A 549 13.47 -22.58 6.73
CA ASP A 549 12.99 -21.22 6.43
C ASP A 549 14.12 -20.17 6.50
N ARG A 550 15.39 -20.59 6.64
CA ARG A 550 16.55 -19.72 6.85
C ARG A 550 16.72 -18.66 5.76
N LEU A 551 16.49 -19.01 4.50
CA LEU A 551 16.62 -18.08 3.38
C LEU A 551 15.57 -16.96 3.46
N ALA A 552 14.31 -17.32 3.71
CA ALA A 552 13.25 -16.33 3.92
C ALA A 552 13.58 -15.40 5.09
N LYS A 553 14.12 -15.95 6.18
CA LYS A 553 14.46 -15.18 7.39
C LYS A 553 15.70 -14.30 7.21
N LEU A 554 16.63 -14.68 6.33
CA LEU A 554 17.74 -13.82 5.91
C LEU A 554 17.19 -12.55 5.27
N PHE A 555 16.22 -12.69 4.37
CA PHE A 555 15.58 -11.55 3.71
C PHE A 555 14.73 -10.73 4.68
N ASP A 556 13.89 -11.36 5.50
CA ASP A 556 13.06 -10.66 6.49
C ASP A 556 13.90 -9.78 7.45
N CYS A 557 15.08 -10.27 7.85
CA CYS A 557 15.97 -9.56 8.79
C CYS A 557 16.93 -8.58 8.09
N GLY A 558 17.34 -8.88 6.86
CA GLY A 558 18.37 -8.13 6.13
C GLY A 558 17.83 -6.99 5.28
N LEU A 559 16.71 -7.20 4.60
CA LEU A 559 16.11 -6.24 3.67
C LEU A 559 15.64 -4.93 4.32
N PRO A 560 15.24 -4.87 5.60
CA PRO A 560 14.94 -3.60 6.27
C PRO A 560 16.12 -2.61 6.30
N PHE A 561 17.35 -3.11 6.16
CA PHE A 561 18.55 -2.29 6.06
C PHE A 561 18.99 -2.02 4.60
N ALA A 562 18.28 -2.57 3.62
CA ALA A 562 18.55 -2.41 2.20
C ALA A 562 17.67 -1.30 1.59
N GLY A 563 18.13 -0.67 0.50
CA GLY A 563 17.37 0.33 -0.25
C GLY A 563 16.44 -0.29 -1.30
N VAL A 564 15.77 -1.40 -0.97
CA VAL A 564 14.89 -2.15 -1.88
C VAL A 564 13.55 -1.45 -2.10
N SER A 565 12.91 -1.71 -3.23
CA SER A 565 11.63 -1.13 -3.61
C SER A 565 10.66 -2.23 -4.06
N PRO A 566 9.90 -2.82 -3.12
CA PRO A 566 9.07 -3.99 -3.39
C PRO A 566 8.06 -3.81 -4.53
N TYR A 567 7.63 -2.58 -4.82
CA TYR A 567 6.63 -2.25 -5.84
C TYR A 567 7.19 -1.74 -7.17
N ARG A 568 8.51 -1.84 -7.40
CA ARG A 568 9.16 -1.27 -8.60
C ARG A 568 8.70 -1.95 -9.90
N ASP A 569 8.62 -3.28 -9.89
CA ASP A 569 8.29 -4.07 -11.07
C ASP A 569 6.83 -4.52 -11.04
N GLY A 570 6.01 -3.94 -11.92
CA GLY A 570 4.56 -4.04 -11.84
C GLY A 570 3.93 -5.41 -12.07
N ALA A 571 4.74 -6.41 -12.40
CA ALA A 571 4.34 -7.79 -12.65
C ALA A 571 5.14 -8.79 -11.81
N ALA A 572 5.84 -8.34 -10.76
CA ALA A 572 6.66 -9.21 -9.95
C ALA A 572 5.79 -10.25 -9.20
N PRO A 573 6.08 -11.56 -9.31
CA PRO A 573 5.36 -12.64 -8.61
C PRO A 573 5.25 -12.42 -7.09
N GLU A 574 6.23 -11.75 -6.48
CA GLU A 574 6.29 -11.45 -5.05
C GLU A 574 5.15 -10.53 -4.57
N ILE A 575 4.65 -9.70 -5.49
CA ILE A 575 3.51 -8.79 -5.27
C ILE A 575 2.20 -9.51 -5.58
N PHE A 576 2.23 -10.73 -6.13
CA PHE A 576 1.00 -11.50 -6.30
C PHE A 576 0.74 -12.36 -5.08
N GLN A 577 -0.11 -11.85 -4.21
CA GLN A 577 -0.56 -12.57 -3.04
C GLN A 577 -2.06 -12.66 -3.02
N GLY A 578 -2.53 -13.78 -2.48
CA GLY A 578 -3.91 -13.88 -2.09
C GLY A 578 -4.89 -14.30 -3.16
N ARG A 579 -4.37 -15.04 -4.13
CA ARG A 579 -5.17 -15.81 -5.08
C ARG A 579 -4.79 -17.27 -5.06
N GLU A 580 -4.28 -17.79 -3.95
CA GLU A 580 -3.79 -19.16 -3.84
C GLU A 580 -4.91 -20.18 -4.06
N ALA A 581 -6.14 -19.85 -3.65
CA ALA A 581 -7.33 -20.65 -3.94
C ALA A 581 -7.63 -20.66 -5.44
N GLU A 582 -7.63 -19.51 -6.11
CA GLU A 582 -7.84 -19.41 -7.55
C GLU A 582 -6.70 -20.08 -8.36
N ILE A 583 -5.44 -19.90 -7.95
CA ILE A 583 -4.28 -20.60 -8.53
C ILE A 583 -4.50 -22.11 -8.42
N SER A 584 -4.90 -22.59 -7.24
CA SER A 584 -5.18 -24.00 -7.01
C SER A 584 -6.30 -24.51 -7.93
N LEU A 585 -7.39 -23.75 -8.09
CA LEU A 585 -8.50 -24.09 -9.00
C LEU A 585 -8.07 -24.07 -10.49
N VAL A 586 -7.16 -23.18 -10.88
CA VAL A 586 -6.60 -23.15 -12.24
C VAL A 586 -5.73 -24.38 -12.49
N CYS A 587 -4.96 -24.83 -11.49
CA CYS A 587 -4.11 -26.02 -11.59
C CYS A 587 -4.87 -27.35 -11.42
N ASP A 588 -6.01 -27.36 -10.71
CA ASP A 588 -6.81 -28.55 -10.43
C ASP A 588 -7.40 -29.14 -11.72
N PRO A 589 -7.14 -30.42 -12.06
CA PRO A 589 -7.74 -31.09 -13.21
C PRO A 589 -9.27 -30.96 -13.30
N THR A 590 -9.95 -30.88 -12.16
CA THR A 590 -11.42 -30.79 -12.03
C THR A 590 -11.94 -29.36 -11.85
N GLY A 591 -11.04 -28.37 -11.77
CA GLY A 591 -11.43 -26.98 -11.57
C GLY A 591 -12.12 -26.36 -12.80
N PRO A 592 -12.66 -25.12 -12.68
CA PRO A 592 -13.33 -24.43 -13.77
C PRO A 592 -12.43 -24.24 -15.01
N PRO A 593 -12.86 -24.59 -16.23
CA PRO A 593 -12.04 -24.43 -17.45
C PRO A 593 -12.05 -22.99 -18.00
N PHE A 594 -12.81 -22.09 -17.39
CA PHE A 594 -12.93 -20.69 -17.81
C PHE A 594 -12.59 -19.74 -16.68
N VAL A 595 -11.86 -18.68 -17.01
CA VAL A 595 -11.50 -17.59 -16.09
C VAL A 595 -11.99 -16.27 -16.68
N CYS A 596 -12.93 -15.60 -16.01
CA CYS A 596 -13.56 -14.37 -16.49
C CYS A 596 -13.39 -13.23 -15.50
N GLY A 597 -13.53 -11.99 -15.97
CA GLY A 597 -13.51 -10.80 -15.13
C GLY A 597 -13.33 -9.53 -15.95
N ALA A 598 -13.61 -8.37 -15.35
CA ALA A 598 -13.40 -7.07 -16.01
C ALA A 598 -11.95 -6.88 -16.52
N PRO A 599 -11.73 -6.06 -17.58
CA PRO A 599 -10.38 -5.68 -18.00
C PRO A 599 -9.54 -5.22 -16.80
N GLY A 600 -8.35 -5.78 -16.64
CA GLY A 600 -7.46 -5.41 -15.54
C GLY A 600 -7.66 -6.06 -14.18
N SER A 601 -8.60 -6.99 -14.04
CA SER A 601 -8.84 -7.67 -12.76
C SER A 601 -7.70 -8.58 -12.27
N GLY A 602 -6.60 -8.68 -13.02
CA GLY A 602 -5.44 -9.51 -12.67
C GLY A 602 -5.41 -10.91 -13.29
N LYS A 603 -6.35 -11.23 -14.21
CA LYS A 603 -6.44 -12.55 -14.88
C LYS A 603 -5.11 -13.04 -15.46
N SER A 604 -4.45 -12.24 -16.30
CA SER A 604 -3.19 -12.65 -16.96
C SER A 604 -2.09 -13.02 -15.97
N MET A 605 -2.05 -12.30 -14.85
CA MET A 605 -1.04 -12.50 -13.84
C MET A 605 -1.38 -13.71 -12.95
N LEU A 606 -2.66 -13.93 -12.63
CA LEU A 606 -3.17 -15.19 -12.07
C LEU A 606 -2.77 -16.41 -12.90
N LEU A 607 -2.95 -16.35 -14.23
CA LEU A 607 -2.60 -17.46 -15.11
C LEU A 607 -1.09 -17.71 -15.19
N ARG A 608 -0.27 -16.65 -15.18
CA ARG A 608 1.19 -16.79 -15.17
C ARG A 608 1.69 -17.42 -13.88
N GLU A 609 1.14 -17.01 -12.73
CA GLU A 609 1.50 -17.64 -11.47
C GLU A 609 1.03 -19.09 -11.41
N ALA A 610 -0.19 -19.39 -11.88
CA ALA A 610 -0.67 -20.78 -11.95
C ALA A 610 0.19 -21.66 -12.87
N ALA A 611 0.61 -21.14 -14.02
CA ALA A 611 1.56 -21.81 -14.90
C ALA A 611 2.90 -22.06 -14.20
N SER A 612 3.48 -21.04 -13.55
CA SER A 612 4.73 -21.20 -12.80
C SER A 612 4.58 -22.11 -11.57
N HIS A 613 3.41 -22.17 -10.94
CA HIS A 613 3.13 -23.06 -9.81
C HIS A 613 3.07 -24.52 -10.26
N PHE A 614 2.41 -24.78 -11.39
CA PHE A 614 2.32 -26.10 -12.02
C PHE A 614 3.71 -26.65 -12.39
N ASP A 615 4.60 -25.82 -12.93
CA ASP A 615 5.95 -26.23 -13.35
C ASP A 615 6.90 -26.61 -12.21
N ARG A 616 6.54 -26.34 -10.94
CA ARG A 616 7.39 -26.68 -9.78
C ARG A 616 7.53 -28.19 -9.56
N SER A 617 6.58 -28.97 -10.05
CA SER A 617 6.55 -30.42 -9.85
C SER A 617 7.16 -31.17 -11.03
N SER A 618 7.97 -32.19 -10.74
CA SER A 618 8.56 -33.05 -11.78
C SER A 618 7.49 -33.69 -12.67
N GLY A 619 7.66 -33.57 -13.99
CA GLY A 619 6.74 -34.11 -14.99
C GLY A 619 5.52 -33.23 -15.30
N GLN A 620 5.37 -32.08 -14.65
CA GLN A 620 4.35 -31.08 -14.97
C GLN A 620 4.95 -30.01 -15.90
N VAL A 621 4.24 -29.69 -16.97
CA VAL A 621 4.64 -28.66 -17.94
C VAL A 621 3.46 -27.74 -18.22
N SER A 622 3.70 -26.44 -18.17
CA SER A 622 2.73 -25.42 -18.50
C SER A 622 3.04 -24.77 -19.86
N VAL A 623 1.99 -24.32 -20.55
CA VAL A 623 2.09 -23.50 -21.77
C VAL A 623 1.18 -22.30 -21.59
N TYR A 624 1.78 -21.11 -21.55
CA TYR A 624 1.06 -19.84 -21.54
C TYR A 624 0.86 -19.35 -22.97
N ALA A 625 -0.39 -19.31 -23.42
CA ALA A 625 -0.80 -18.94 -24.78
C ALA A 625 -1.57 -17.63 -24.75
N ASP A 626 -0.89 -16.50 -24.99
CA ASP A 626 -1.55 -15.22 -25.21
C ASP A 626 -2.08 -15.14 -26.65
N LEU A 627 -3.39 -15.26 -26.85
CA LEU A 627 -3.98 -15.31 -28.19
C LEU A 627 -3.97 -13.96 -28.91
N ALA A 628 -3.79 -12.85 -28.20
CA ALA A 628 -3.57 -11.56 -28.84
C ALA A 628 -2.27 -11.56 -29.68
N ALA A 629 -1.27 -12.33 -29.26
CA ALA A 629 0.02 -12.47 -29.95
C ALA A 629 0.12 -13.76 -30.78
N ALA A 630 -0.33 -14.90 -30.23
CA ALA A 630 -0.17 -16.21 -30.85
C ALA A 630 -1.22 -16.53 -31.92
N GLY A 631 -2.39 -15.88 -31.87
CA GLY A 631 -3.52 -16.08 -32.78
C GLY A 631 -4.30 -17.40 -32.58
N SER A 632 -3.67 -18.48 -32.12
CA SER A 632 -4.37 -19.72 -31.75
C SER A 632 -3.60 -20.57 -30.72
N PRO A 633 -4.29 -21.41 -29.92
CA PRO A 633 -3.64 -22.32 -28.98
C PRO A 633 -2.66 -23.30 -29.67
N ALA A 634 -3.00 -23.76 -30.88
CA ALA A 634 -2.16 -24.67 -31.66
C ALA A 634 -0.79 -24.05 -32.00
N ARG A 635 -0.75 -22.76 -32.35
CA ARG A 635 0.51 -22.05 -32.64
C ARG A 635 1.36 -21.87 -31.39
N ALA A 636 0.75 -21.55 -30.26
CA ALA A 636 1.46 -21.44 -28.98
C ALA A 636 2.07 -22.79 -28.55
N LEU A 637 1.29 -23.88 -28.67
CA LEU A 637 1.76 -25.24 -28.39
C LEU A 637 2.92 -25.67 -29.30
N ALA A 638 2.84 -25.37 -30.60
CA ALA A 638 3.93 -25.64 -31.53
C ALA A 638 5.21 -24.86 -31.17
N ALA A 639 5.09 -23.57 -30.79
CA ALA A 639 6.22 -22.76 -30.33
C ALA A 639 6.85 -23.28 -29.04
N ALA A 640 6.06 -23.90 -28.16
CA ALA A 640 6.52 -24.59 -26.97
C ALA A 640 7.13 -25.99 -27.23
N GLY A 641 7.21 -26.43 -28.50
CA GLY A 641 7.74 -27.75 -28.88
C GLY A 641 6.75 -28.91 -28.66
N ILE A 642 5.44 -28.61 -28.56
CA ILE A 642 4.37 -29.59 -28.33
C ILE A 642 3.31 -29.51 -29.45
N PRO A 643 3.65 -29.73 -30.74
CA PRO A 643 2.70 -29.61 -31.84
C PRO A 643 1.60 -30.69 -31.84
N ASP A 644 1.87 -31.86 -31.26
CA ASP A 644 0.92 -32.96 -31.07
C ASP A 644 0.84 -33.32 -29.58
N VAL A 645 -0.21 -32.83 -28.91
CA VAL A 645 -0.44 -33.02 -27.48
C VAL A 645 -0.61 -34.51 -27.12
N PRO A 646 -1.50 -35.30 -27.77
CA PRO A 646 -1.59 -36.73 -27.56
C PRO A 646 -0.25 -37.48 -27.65
N ALA A 647 0.54 -37.25 -28.70
CA ALA A 647 1.82 -37.92 -28.88
C ALA A 647 2.81 -37.55 -27.77
N TRP A 648 2.88 -36.27 -27.41
CA TRP A 648 3.76 -35.78 -26.35
C TRP A 648 3.44 -36.38 -24.98
N LEU A 649 2.15 -36.49 -24.62
CA LEU A 649 1.71 -37.12 -23.37
C LEU A 649 2.02 -38.60 -23.31
N ASN A 650 1.89 -39.30 -24.44
CA ASN A 650 2.11 -40.74 -24.52
C ASN A 650 3.59 -41.12 -24.46
N SER A 651 4.51 -40.19 -24.73
CA SER A 651 5.94 -40.44 -24.61
C SER A 651 6.40 -40.77 -23.17
N HIS A 652 5.72 -40.23 -22.14
CA HIS A 652 6.06 -40.48 -20.74
C HIS A 652 4.79 -40.45 -19.86
N ARG A 653 4.56 -41.53 -19.09
CA ARG A 653 3.33 -41.71 -18.29
C ARG A 653 3.13 -40.69 -17.18
N SER A 654 4.20 -40.09 -16.66
CA SER A 654 4.14 -39.07 -15.60
C SER A 654 3.81 -37.66 -16.11
N ARG A 655 3.81 -37.43 -17.43
CA ARG A 655 3.60 -36.08 -17.98
C ARG A 655 2.19 -35.58 -17.74
N LYS A 656 2.11 -34.33 -17.27
CA LYS A 656 0.88 -33.53 -17.22
C LYS A 656 1.10 -32.20 -17.92
N LEU A 657 0.07 -31.70 -18.59
CA LEU A 657 0.10 -30.45 -19.35
C LEU A 657 -1.00 -29.50 -18.89
N LEU A 658 -0.61 -28.28 -18.52
CA LEU A 658 -1.54 -27.16 -18.29
C LEU A 658 -1.38 -26.14 -19.42
N VAL A 659 -2.44 -25.90 -20.19
CA VAL A 659 -2.46 -24.85 -21.21
C VAL A 659 -3.36 -23.72 -20.75
N VAL A 660 -2.76 -22.60 -20.38
CA VAL A 660 -3.50 -21.38 -20.02
C VAL A 660 -3.58 -20.48 -21.24
N VAL A 661 -4.80 -20.20 -21.69
CA VAL A 661 -5.10 -19.48 -22.92
C VAL A 661 -5.64 -18.10 -22.56
N ASP A 662 -4.79 -17.08 -22.63
CA ASP A 662 -5.14 -15.71 -22.30
C ASP A 662 -5.69 -14.95 -23.52
N HIS A 663 -6.49 -13.91 -23.26
CA HIS A 663 -7.19 -13.13 -24.30
C HIS A 663 -8.00 -13.99 -25.27
N ALA A 664 -8.65 -15.06 -24.77
CA ALA A 664 -9.32 -16.06 -25.59
C ALA A 664 -10.64 -15.61 -26.24
N GLY A 665 -11.23 -14.51 -25.75
CA GLY A 665 -12.59 -14.07 -26.11
C GLY A 665 -12.86 -13.93 -27.61
N PRO A 666 -12.09 -13.09 -28.34
CA PRO A 666 -12.27 -12.92 -29.77
C PRO A 666 -12.10 -14.22 -30.56
N TRP A 667 -11.14 -15.06 -30.17
CA TRP A 667 -10.88 -16.34 -30.83
C TRP A 667 -12.01 -17.35 -30.58
N LEU A 668 -12.50 -17.49 -29.34
CA LEU A 668 -13.64 -18.39 -29.04
C LEU A 668 -14.94 -17.96 -29.74
N SER A 669 -15.09 -16.65 -29.98
CA SER A 669 -16.23 -16.12 -30.74
C SER A 669 -16.15 -16.47 -32.23
N ALA A 670 -14.94 -16.49 -32.78
CA ALA A 670 -14.68 -16.85 -34.18
C ALA A 670 -14.65 -18.37 -34.42
N GLU A 671 -14.08 -19.14 -33.49
CA GLU A 671 -13.77 -20.57 -33.62
C GLU A 671 -14.34 -21.41 -32.45
N PRO A 672 -15.67 -21.37 -32.20
CA PRO A 672 -16.25 -21.99 -31.01
C PRO A 672 -16.11 -23.52 -30.98
N GLU A 673 -16.15 -24.16 -32.16
CA GLU A 673 -16.00 -25.62 -32.29
C GLU A 673 -14.57 -26.07 -32.01
N ALA A 674 -13.57 -25.29 -32.43
CA ALA A 674 -12.18 -25.58 -32.12
C ALA A 674 -11.92 -25.48 -30.60
N GLY A 675 -12.47 -24.46 -29.94
CA GLY A 675 -12.41 -24.34 -28.48
C GLY A 675 -13.01 -25.55 -27.76
N ALA A 676 -14.16 -26.02 -28.21
CA ALA A 676 -14.82 -27.21 -27.66
C ALA A 676 -14.03 -28.51 -27.88
N ALA A 677 -13.38 -28.65 -29.04
CA ALA A 677 -12.55 -29.81 -29.34
C ALA A 677 -11.37 -29.96 -28.36
N TRP A 678 -10.73 -28.85 -27.98
CA TRP A 678 -9.65 -28.86 -26.99
C TRP A 678 -10.13 -29.24 -25.58
N LEU A 679 -11.32 -28.78 -25.17
CA LEU A 679 -11.94 -29.23 -23.92
C LEU A 679 -12.23 -30.73 -23.93
N THR A 680 -12.78 -31.22 -25.04
CA THR A 680 -13.03 -32.66 -25.24
C THR A 680 -11.74 -33.48 -25.17
N LEU A 681 -10.63 -32.96 -25.70
CA LEU A 681 -9.31 -33.58 -25.58
C LEU A 681 -8.84 -33.63 -24.11
N ALA A 682 -9.01 -32.55 -23.36
CA ALA A 682 -8.67 -32.52 -21.93
C ALA A 682 -9.48 -33.57 -21.14
N GLU A 683 -10.79 -33.66 -21.36
CA GLU A 683 -11.65 -34.67 -20.72
C GLU A 683 -11.15 -36.10 -21.02
N LYS A 684 -10.87 -36.41 -22.30
CA LYS A 684 -10.37 -37.72 -22.73
C LYS A 684 -8.97 -38.07 -22.21
N SER A 685 -8.21 -37.08 -21.75
CA SER A 685 -6.85 -37.29 -21.24
C SER A 685 -6.80 -37.92 -19.84
N GLY A 686 -7.94 -38.05 -19.15
CA GLY A 686 -8.01 -38.57 -17.78
C GLY A 686 -7.34 -37.65 -16.76
N GLY A 687 -7.44 -36.33 -16.95
CA GLY A 687 -6.85 -35.32 -16.06
C GLY A 687 -5.35 -35.08 -16.27
N ARG A 688 -4.77 -35.59 -17.36
CA ARG A 688 -3.36 -35.35 -17.72
C ARG A 688 -3.16 -34.07 -18.54
N VAL A 689 -4.22 -33.55 -19.14
CA VAL A 689 -4.23 -32.28 -19.88
C VAL A 689 -5.35 -31.41 -19.34
N ARG A 690 -5.05 -30.13 -19.21
CA ARG A 690 -6.02 -29.12 -18.83
C ARG A 690 -5.90 -27.90 -19.73
N PHE A 691 -7.03 -27.44 -20.25
CA PHE A 691 -7.14 -26.16 -20.96
C PHE A 691 -7.93 -25.18 -20.10
N VAL A 692 -7.38 -23.98 -19.89
CA VAL A 692 -8.05 -22.91 -19.15
C VAL A 692 -8.13 -21.69 -20.06
N TYR A 693 -9.35 -21.29 -20.44
CA TYR A 693 -9.59 -20.12 -21.28
C TYR A 693 -9.89 -18.89 -20.43
N ALA A 694 -9.14 -17.82 -20.64
CA ALA A 694 -9.31 -16.58 -19.92
C ALA A 694 -9.70 -15.40 -20.82
N GLY A 695 -10.57 -14.54 -20.32
CA GLY A 695 -10.98 -13.34 -21.04
C GLY A 695 -12.04 -12.52 -20.33
N THR A 696 -12.83 -11.79 -21.10
CA THR A 696 -13.90 -10.92 -20.58
C THR A 696 -15.28 -11.55 -20.80
N HIS A 697 -16.24 -10.75 -21.24
CA HIS A 697 -17.62 -11.15 -21.47
C HIS A 697 -17.76 -12.25 -22.56
N GLU A 698 -16.94 -12.28 -23.62
CA GLU A 698 -17.09 -13.30 -24.66
C GLU A 698 -16.82 -14.72 -24.15
N VAL A 699 -15.81 -14.86 -23.27
CA VAL A 699 -15.48 -16.15 -22.63
C VAL A 699 -16.60 -16.58 -21.70
N LEU A 700 -17.17 -15.63 -20.94
CA LEU A 700 -18.31 -15.90 -20.06
C LEU A 700 -19.54 -16.35 -20.85
N ARG A 701 -19.85 -15.70 -21.99
CA ARG A 701 -20.94 -16.10 -22.89
C ARG A 701 -20.72 -17.51 -23.44
N PHE A 702 -19.50 -17.81 -23.88
CA PHE A 702 -19.14 -19.15 -24.38
C PHE A 702 -19.32 -20.24 -23.31
N ALA A 703 -18.86 -19.97 -22.09
CA ALA A 703 -18.99 -20.90 -20.97
C ALA A 703 -20.45 -21.15 -20.59
N ARG A 704 -21.26 -20.08 -20.48
CA ARG A 704 -22.70 -20.14 -20.18
C ARG A 704 -23.48 -20.91 -21.24
N MET A 705 -23.18 -20.69 -22.53
CA MET A 705 -23.79 -21.43 -23.64
C MET A 705 -23.59 -22.94 -23.50
N ARG A 706 -22.46 -23.35 -22.92
CA ARG A 706 -22.11 -24.77 -22.69
C ARG A 706 -22.49 -25.30 -21.31
N GLY A 707 -23.03 -24.45 -20.41
CA GLY A 707 -23.33 -24.84 -19.03
C GLY A 707 -22.09 -25.23 -18.21
N LEU A 708 -20.92 -24.70 -18.56
CA LEU A 708 -19.65 -25.02 -17.89
C LEU A 708 -19.30 -24.00 -16.81
N PRO A 709 -18.64 -24.42 -15.72
CA PRO A 709 -18.29 -23.54 -14.61
C PRO A 709 -17.26 -22.49 -15.00
N VAL A 710 -17.35 -21.32 -14.37
CA VAL A 710 -16.46 -20.18 -14.60
C VAL A 710 -15.90 -19.70 -13.27
N LEU A 711 -14.59 -19.48 -13.23
CA LEU A 711 -13.91 -18.78 -12.16
C LEU A 711 -13.92 -17.27 -12.46
N THR A 712 -14.56 -16.48 -11.60
CA THR A 712 -14.60 -15.01 -11.72
C THR A 712 -13.48 -14.37 -10.94
N VAL A 713 -12.77 -13.44 -11.58
CA VAL A 713 -11.60 -12.72 -11.04
C VAL A 713 -11.97 -11.24 -10.92
N GLY A 714 -12.09 -10.75 -9.70
CA GLY A 714 -12.48 -9.37 -9.36
C GLY A 714 -11.63 -8.79 -8.20
N PRO A 715 -12.01 -7.65 -7.60
CA PRO A 715 -11.31 -7.11 -6.44
C PRO A 715 -11.20 -8.11 -5.28
N LEU A 716 -10.21 -7.92 -4.42
CA LEU A 716 -9.90 -8.78 -3.28
C LEU A 716 -10.85 -8.50 -2.09
N LEU A 717 -12.14 -8.78 -2.27
CA LEU A 717 -13.23 -8.53 -1.31
C LEU A 717 -14.14 -9.76 -1.08
N ASP A 718 -13.76 -10.92 -1.59
CA ASP A 718 -14.41 -12.19 -1.28
C ASP A 718 -14.09 -12.65 0.16
N GLU A 719 -14.64 -13.80 0.59
CA GLU A 719 -14.65 -14.23 2.00
C GLU A 719 -13.28 -14.19 2.71
N ASN A 720 -12.18 -14.34 1.96
CA ASN A 720 -10.81 -14.19 2.47
C ASN A 720 -9.96 -13.14 1.74
N GLY A 721 -10.48 -12.49 0.69
CA GLY A 721 -9.75 -11.54 -0.14
C GLY A 721 -9.28 -10.29 0.61
N TRP A 722 -9.95 -9.88 1.67
CA TRP A 722 -9.48 -8.75 2.46
C TRP A 722 -8.11 -9.03 3.13
N ARG A 723 -7.85 -10.26 3.59
CA ARG A 723 -6.55 -10.67 4.17
C ARG A 723 -5.44 -10.54 3.15
N HIS A 724 -5.75 -10.99 1.95
CA HIS A 724 -4.90 -10.92 0.78
C HIS A 724 -4.59 -9.48 0.37
N ALA A 725 -5.61 -8.62 0.38
CA ALA A 725 -5.45 -7.20 0.10
C ALA A 725 -4.55 -6.51 1.13
N ARG A 726 -4.67 -6.86 2.42
CA ARG A 726 -3.76 -6.37 3.47
C ARG A 726 -2.34 -6.89 3.29
N ALA A 727 -2.18 -8.19 3.03
CA ALA A 727 -0.87 -8.81 2.85
C ALA A 727 -0.09 -8.21 1.67
N LEU A 728 -0.80 -7.78 0.61
CA LEU A 728 -0.25 -7.04 -0.53
C LEU A 728 0.43 -5.72 -0.14
N ILE A 729 0.04 -5.15 1.01
CA ILE A 729 0.58 -3.91 1.57
C ILE A 729 1.57 -4.24 2.69
N GLU A 730 1.11 -4.92 3.73
CA GLU A 730 1.84 -5.09 4.99
C GLU A 730 3.12 -5.91 4.81
N ARG A 731 3.13 -6.98 4.01
CA ARG A 731 4.32 -7.83 3.84
C ARG A 731 5.42 -7.15 3.01
N PRO A 732 5.17 -6.56 1.83
CA PRO A 732 6.24 -5.91 1.07
C PRO A 732 6.81 -4.68 1.79
N PHE A 733 5.96 -3.80 2.37
CA PHE A 733 6.44 -2.72 3.23
C PHE A 733 7.21 -3.27 4.43
N GLY A 734 6.68 -4.35 5.02
CA GLY A 734 7.29 -5.13 6.09
C GLY A 734 8.75 -5.51 5.80
N ALA A 735 8.95 -6.19 4.68
CA ALA A 735 10.26 -6.65 4.22
C ALA A 735 11.22 -5.50 3.91
N ALA A 736 10.72 -4.39 3.36
CA ALA A 736 11.53 -3.19 3.11
C ALA A 736 11.78 -2.33 4.37
N GLY A 737 11.37 -2.78 5.56
CA GLY A 737 11.62 -2.11 6.84
C GLY A 737 10.63 -1.00 7.20
N TRP A 738 9.51 -0.89 6.49
CA TRP A 738 8.44 0.07 6.78
C TRP A 738 7.34 -0.59 7.62
N ARG A 739 6.70 0.17 8.50
CA ARG A 739 5.59 -0.30 9.35
C ARG A 739 4.52 0.76 9.42
N PHE A 740 3.25 0.36 9.43
CA PHE A 740 2.14 1.28 9.63
C PHE A 740 1.91 1.52 11.13
N ALA A 741 1.70 2.77 11.54
CA ALA A 741 1.41 3.12 12.93
C ALA A 741 0.04 2.61 13.40
N SER A 742 -0.91 2.46 12.49
CA SER A 742 -2.23 1.88 12.75
C SER A 742 -2.73 1.08 11.54
N ALA A 743 -3.61 0.11 11.81
CA ALA A 743 -4.29 -0.67 10.78
C ALA A 743 -5.15 0.21 9.85
N ASP A 744 -5.72 1.29 10.38
CA ASP A 744 -6.57 2.24 9.62
C ASP A 744 -5.86 2.82 8.40
N LEU A 745 -4.53 2.96 8.45
CA LEU A 745 -3.75 3.45 7.30
C LEU A 745 -3.79 2.45 6.15
N VAL A 746 -3.70 1.15 6.44
CA VAL A 746 -3.80 0.08 5.45
C VAL A 746 -5.23 0.05 4.89
N THR A 747 -6.22 0.10 5.77
CA THR A 747 -7.64 0.21 5.41
C THR A 747 -7.91 1.38 4.47
N ARG A 748 -7.36 2.57 4.76
CA ARG A 748 -7.50 3.76 3.92
C ARG A 748 -6.94 3.52 2.52
N ILE A 749 -5.77 2.91 2.40
CA ILE A 749 -5.16 2.57 1.09
C ILE A 749 -6.08 1.62 0.32
N LEU A 750 -6.60 0.59 0.97
CA LEU A 750 -7.47 -0.41 0.35
C LEU A 750 -8.77 0.19 -0.19
N GLY A 751 -9.46 0.98 0.63
CA GLY A 751 -10.70 1.66 0.22
C GLY A 751 -10.46 2.64 -0.94
N GLN A 752 -9.38 3.43 -0.86
CA GLN A 752 -8.95 4.35 -1.90
C GLN A 752 -8.60 3.66 -3.23
N CYS A 753 -8.10 2.44 -3.17
CA CYS A 753 -7.77 1.62 -4.34
C CYS A 753 -8.92 0.69 -4.76
N ASN A 754 -10.08 0.77 -4.11
CA ASN A 754 -11.23 -0.11 -4.29
C ASN A 754 -10.85 -1.60 -4.30
N TYR A 755 -9.87 -1.98 -3.45
CA TYR A 755 -9.35 -3.34 -3.31
C TYR A 755 -8.83 -3.97 -4.62
N GLN A 756 -8.48 -3.15 -5.61
CA GLN A 756 -7.89 -3.58 -6.88
C GLN A 756 -6.37 -3.75 -6.70
N PRO A 757 -5.81 -4.95 -6.94
CA PRO A 757 -4.37 -5.21 -6.72
C PRO A 757 -3.44 -4.24 -7.46
N GLU A 758 -3.76 -3.90 -8.71
CA GLU A 758 -2.95 -2.98 -9.52
C GLU A 758 -2.99 -1.55 -8.97
N ALA A 759 -4.15 -1.09 -8.50
CA ALA A 759 -4.30 0.23 -7.90
C ALA A 759 -3.55 0.31 -6.57
N ILE A 760 -3.68 -0.72 -5.72
CA ILE A 760 -2.93 -0.84 -4.46
C ILE A 760 -1.43 -0.76 -4.75
N ARG A 761 -0.93 -1.53 -5.72
CA ARG A 761 0.48 -1.52 -6.11
C ARG A 761 0.96 -0.13 -6.54
N LEU A 762 0.21 0.56 -7.42
CA LEU A 762 0.57 1.89 -7.88
C LEU A 762 0.59 2.91 -6.73
N TYR A 763 -0.40 2.83 -5.84
CA TYR A 763 -0.48 3.70 -4.68
C TYR A 763 0.71 3.47 -3.73
N CYS A 764 0.99 2.20 -3.38
CA CYS A 764 2.13 1.83 -2.55
C CYS A 764 3.48 2.19 -3.19
N HIS A 765 3.60 2.06 -4.52
CA HIS A 765 4.76 2.52 -5.27
C HIS A 765 4.96 4.04 -5.16
N SER A 766 3.88 4.82 -5.24
CA SER A 766 3.92 6.28 -5.05
C SER A 766 4.39 6.65 -3.65
N ILE A 767 3.85 6.01 -2.60
CA ILE A 767 4.32 6.19 -1.22
C ILE A 767 5.83 5.93 -1.13
N HIS A 768 6.28 4.77 -1.59
CA HIS A 768 7.68 4.37 -1.47
C HIS A 768 8.60 5.33 -2.23
N THR A 769 8.25 5.70 -3.45
CA THR A 769 9.05 6.61 -4.30
C THR A 769 9.18 8.00 -3.67
N ASN A 770 8.07 8.54 -3.16
CA ASN A 770 8.03 9.87 -2.54
C ASN A 770 8.77 9.87 -1.20
N LEU A 771 8.59 8.85 -0.36
CA LEU A 771 9.24 8.78 0.94
C LEU A 771 10.71 8.39 0.87
N ALA A 772 11.12 7.48 -0.03
CA ALA A 772 12.52 7.11 -0.17
C ALA A 772 13.40 8.31 -0.53
N SER A 773 12.92 9.21 -1.39
CA SER A 773 13.64 10.44 -1.75
C SER A 773 13.75 11.47 -0.61
N ARG A 774 12.90 11.35 0.42
CA ARG A 774 12.82 12.26 1.57
C ARG A 774 13.11 11.58 2.91
N ALA A 775 13.54 10.32 2.91
CA ALA A 775 13.56 9.47 4.09
C ALA A 775 14.45 10.06 5.20
N THR A 776 15.57 10.66 4.82
CA THR A 776 16.51 11.35 5.73
C THR A 776 15.92 12.58 6.42
N ALA A 777 14.91 13.23 5.83
CA ALA A 777 14.22 14.37 6.41
C ALA A 777 12.92 13.96 7.12
N ALA A 778 12.30 12.85 6.69
CA ALA A 778 11.00 12.40 7.18
C ALA A 778 11.09 11.49 8.41
N PHE A 779 12.22 10.81 8.62
CA PHE A 779 12.41 9.82 9.69
C PHE A 779 13.72 10.05 10.46
N ASP A 780 13.70 9.69 11.74
CA ASP A 780 14.87 9.76 12.60
C ASP A 780 15.83 8.60 12.30
N SER A 781 17.01 8.94 11.78
CA SER A 781 18.08 7.98 11.48
C SER A 781 18.57 7.17 12.68
N GLN A 782 18.34 7.64 13.91
CA GLN A 782 18.75 6.93 15.12
C GLN A 782 17.76 5.86 15.54
N THR A 783 16.51 5.90 15.08
CA THR A 783 15.47 4.95 15.47
C THR A 783 14.94 4.12 14.30
N SER A 784 15.17 4.55 13.05
CA SER A 784 14.82 3.80 11.84
C SER A 784 16.00 3.04 11.22
N PRO A 785 15.77 1.87 10.60
CA PRO A 785 14.51 1.11 10.57
C PRO A 785 14.09 0.55 11.96
N PRO A 786 12.77 0.32 12.19
CA PRO A 786 11.68 0.42 11.22
C PRO A 786 11.26 1.87 10.91
N TYR A 787 10.81 2.12 9.67
CA TYR A 787 10.25 3.40 9.23
C TYR A 787 8.74 3.42 9.48
N VAL A 788 8.29 4.16 10.50
CA VAL A 788 6.89 4.15 10.94
C VAL A 788 6.05 5.15 10.13
N LEU A 789 5.22 4.62 9.23
CA LEU A 789 4.25 5.34 8.43
C LEU A 789 3.08 5.84 9.29
N ARG A 790 2.70 7.11 9.10
CA ARG A 790 1.62 7.81 9.80
C ARG A 790 0.72 8.47 8.77
N SER A 791 -0.44 8.98 9.19
CA SER A 791 -1.41 9.63 8.28
C SER A 791 -0.77 10.70 7.36
N LYS A 792 0.13 11.53 7.89
CA LYS A 792 0.86 12.57 7.12
C LYS A 792 1.77 12.05 5.99
N HIS A 793 2.10 10.75 6.00
CA HIS A 793 2.95 10.12 4.99
C HIS A 793 2.15 9.52 3.83
N LEU A 794 0.83 9.41 3.97
CA LEU A 794 -0.06 8.87 2.94
C LEU A 794 -0.66 10.04 2.12
N PRO A 795 -0.46 10.08 0.79
CA PRO A 795 -1.09 11.09 -0.07
C PRO A 795 -2.60 10.87 -0.15
N ASP A 796 -3.40 11.87 -0.54
CA ASP A 796 -4.75 11.55 -0.97
C ASP A 796 -4.74 10.87 -2.35
N VAL A 797 -5.76 10.09 -2.73
CA VAL A 797 -5.88 9.55 -4.11
C VAL A 797 -5.95 10.68 -5.11
N ALA A 798 -6.56 11.80 -4.72
CA ALA A 798 -6.59 13.01 -5.54
C ALA A 798 -5.16 13.47 -5.92
N ASP A 799 -4.18 13.23 -5.03
CA ASP A 799 -2.77 13.57 -5.20
C ASP A 799 -1.96 12.45 -5.89
N VAL A 800 -2.59 11.33 -6.26
CA VAL A 800 -1.96 10.22 -7.01
C VAL A 800 -2.73 10.00 -8.33
N PRO A 801 -2.48 10.85 -9.35
CA PRO A 801 -3.18 10.79 -10.65
C PRO A 801 -3.18 9.40 -11.27
N GLU A 802 -2.08 8.65 -11.14
CA GLU A 802 -1.93 7.32 -11.72
C GLU A 802 -2.97 6.32 -11.20
N VAL A 803 -3.32 6.40 -9.92
CA VAL A 803 -4.30 5.52 -9.27
C VAL A 803 -5.71 5.93 -9.69
N ARG A 804 -6.03 7.23 -9.60
CA ARG A 804 -7.33 7.76 -10.01
C ARG A 804 -7.62 7.46 -11.48
N ASP A 805 -6.65 7.72 -12.36
CA ASP A 805 -6.80 7.55 -13.79
C ASP A 805 -6.89 6.07 -14.16
N LEU A 806 -6.18 5.18 -13.44
CA LEU A 806 -6.34 3.73 -13.56
C LEU A 806 -7.78 3.30 -13.23
N LEU A 807 -8.32 3.68 -12.05
CA LEU A 807 -9.65 3.27 -11.62
C LEU A 807 -10.73 3.73 -12.62
N ARG A 808 -10.65 5.00 -13.06
CA ARG A 808 -11.57 5.55 -14.07
C ARG A 808 -11.44 4.86 -15.42
N ARG A 809 -10.20 4.62 -15.88
CA ARG A 809 -9.92 3.94 -17.15
C ARG A 809 -10.50 2.52 -17.14
N ARG A 810 -10.29 1.76 -16.07
CA ARG A 810 -10.78 0.37 -15.93
C ARG A 810 -12.30 0.30 -15.99
N LEU A 811 -12.99 1.17 -15.26
CA LEU A 811 -14.44 1.23 -15.33
C LEU A 811 -14.92 1.59 -16.74
N ARG A 812 -14.26 2.54 -17.40
CA ARG A 812 -14.58 2.94 -18.79
C ARG A 812 -14.38 1.78 -19.78
N GLU A 813 -13.25 1.08 -19.70
CA GLU A 813 -12.95 -0.11 -20.50
C GLU A 813 -14.00 -1.19 -20.30
N ALA A 814 -14.38 -1.46 -19.05
CA ALA A 814 -15.37 -2.48 -18.75
C ALA A 814 -16.77 -2.12 -19.27
N LEU A 815 -17.20 -0.86 -19.11
CA LEU A 815 -18.48 -0.37 -19.67
C LEU A 815 -18.49 -0.28 -21.20
N ALA A 816 -17.31 -0.30 -21.85
CA ALA A 816 -17.18 -0.28 -23.30
C ALA A 816 -17.23 -1.68 -23.94
N LEU A 817 -17.22 -2.76 -23.14
CA LEU A 817 -17.31 -4.14 -23.64
C LEU A 817 -18.62 -4.38 -24.40
N ASP A 818 -19.73 -3.83 -23.90
CA ASP A 818 -21.05 -3.88 -24.56
C ASP A 818 -21.72 -2.49 -24.42
N PRO A 819 -22.21 -1.87 -25.51
CA PRO A 819 -22.84 -0.55 -25.45
C PRO A 819 -24.01 -0.45 -24.45
N ARG A 820 -24.68 -1.57 -24.16
CA ARG A 820 -25.81 -1.63 -23.22
C ARG A 820 -25.36 -1.56 -21.76
N TYR A 821 -24.12 -1.93 -21.43
CA TYR A 821 -23.60 -1.83 -20.06
C TYR A 821 -23.60 -0.40 -19.54
N ARG A 822 -23.17 0.54 -20.37
CA ARG A 822 -23.15 1.96 -20.02
C ARG A 822 -24.57 2.44 -19.65
N ARG A 823 -25.58 1.94 -20.35
CA ARG A 823 -26.98 2.30 -20.12
C ARG A 823 -27.50 1.72 -18.81
N VAL A 824 -27.23 0.45 -18.52
CA VAL A 824 -27.51 -0.15 -17.20
C VAL A 824 -26.86 0.67 -16.09
N ALA A 825 -25.57 0.99 -16.23
CA ALA A 825 -24.85 1.77 -15.23
C ALA A 825 -25.40 3.19 -15.05
N GLN A 826 -25.84 3.85 -16.12
CA GLN A 826 -26.53 5.13 -16.06
C GLN A 826 -27.83 5.02 -15.26
N ARG A 827 -28.67 4.02 -15.57
CA ARG A 827 -29.94 3.81 -14.85
C ARG A 827 -29.73 3.55 -13.36
N LEU A 828 -28.75 2.72 -13.01
CA LEU A 828 -28.39 2.44 -11.61
C LEU A 828 -27.81 3.68 -10.92
N THR A 829 -27.08 4.53 -11.63
CA THR A 829 -26.59 5.81 -11.09
C THR A 829 -27.75 6.77 -10.81
N GLU A 830 -28.72 6.86 -11.72
CA GLU A 830 -29.96 7.65 -11.52
C GLU A 830 -30.77 7.12 -10.33
N ALA A 831 -30.80 5.79 -10.14
CA ALA A 831 -31.51 5.19 -9.01
C ALA A 831 -30.92 5.56 -7.64
N LEU A 832 -29.65 5.99 -7.58
CA LEU A 832 -29.07 6.52 -6.33
C LEU A 832 -29.76 7.81 -5.87
N ASP A 833 -30.36 8.55 -6.81
CA ASP A 833 -31.10 9.79 -6.54
C ASP A 833 -32.57 9.50 -6.13
N GLU A 834 -33.05 8.25 -6.24
CA GLU A 834 -34.43 7.87 -5.89
C GLU A 834 -34.62 7.66 -4.37
N ASN A 835 -35.90 7.57 -3.94
CA ASN A 835 -36.29 7.33 -2.55
C ASN A 835 -36.94 5.93 -2.41
N PRO A 836 -36.45 5.04 -1.51
CA PRO A 836 -35.24 5.18 -0.69
C PRO A 836 -33.96 5.03 -1.54
N PRO A 837 -32.85 5.70 -1.15
CA PRO A 837 -31.59 5.59 -1.87
C PRO A 837 -30.86 4.29 -1.51
N GLY A 838 -29.98 3.80 -2.38
CA GLY A 838 -28.92 2.84 -2.01
C GLY A 838 -29.30 1.35 -1.98
N ASP A 839 -30.58 0.96 -1.95
CA ASP A 839 -30.99 -0.45 -2.00
C ASP A 839 -30.70 -1.14 -3.35
N GLY A 840 -30.32 -0.36 -4.36
CA GLY A 840 -30.19 -0.83 -5.74
C GLY A 840 -31.53 -0.82 -6.46
N VAL A 841 -31.60 -1.52 -7.59
CA VAL A 841 -32.82 -1.64 -8.41
C VAL A 841 -33.20 -3.11 -8.54
N PRO A 842 -34.47 -3.48 -8.29
CA PRO A 842 -34.96 -4.84 -8.54
C PRO A 842 -34.77 -5.22 -10.02
N LEU A 843 -34.37 -6.47 -10.28
CA LEU A 843 -34.08 -6.96 -11.62
C LEU A 843 -35.22 -6.71 -12.60
N ASP A 844 -36.45 -7.03 -12.20
CA ASP A 844 -37.64 -6.86 -13.06
C ASP A 844 -37.89 -5.40 -13.40
N ARG A 845 -37.69 -4.49 -12.43
CA ARG A 845 -37.79 -3.04 -12.64
C ARG A 845 -36.67 -2.54 -13.55
N LEU A 846 -35.44 -3.00 -13.33
CA LEU A 846 -34.30 -2.62 -14.14
C LEU A 846 -34.54 -3.03 -15.60
N VAL A 847 -34.96 -4.28 -15.83
CA VAL A 847 -35.31 -4.81 -17.16
C VAL A 847 -36.46 -4.01 -17.80
N ALA A 848 -37.53 -3.72 -17.05
CA ALA A 848 -38.64 -2.91 -17.54
C ALA A 848 -38.19 -1.49 -17.92
N ASP A 849 -37.38 -0.84 -17.09
CA ASP A 849 -36.82 0.48 -17.36
C ASP A 849 -35.92 0.47 -18.61
N MET A 850 -35.14 -0.60 -18.82
CA MET A 850 -34.34 -0.76 -20.02
C MET A 850 -35.21 -0.89 -21.28
N GLN A 851 -36.25 -1.73 -21.23
CA GLN A 851 -37.16 -1.95 -22.36
C GLN A 851 -37.97 -0.70 -22.69
N ALA A 852 -38.40 0.06 -21.67
CA ALA A 852 -39.17 1.27 -21.85
C ALA A 852 -38.33 2.43 -22.43
N ARG A 853 -37.05 2.53 -22.04
CA ARG A 853 -36.18 3.66 -22.41
C ARG A 853 -35.33 3.38 -23.66
N TRP A 854 -35.11 2.12 -24.03
CA TRP A 854 -34.17 1.74 -25.09
C TRP A 854 -34.77 0.70 -26.05
N THR A 855 -35.00 1.10 -27.30
CA THR A 855 -35.64 0.25 -28.33
C THR A 855 -34.74 -0.89 -28.84
N ASP A 856 -33.43 -0.81 -28.61
CA ASP A 856 -32.39 -1.78 -28.98
C ASP A 856 -31.92 -2.62 -27.78
N SER A 857 -32.67 -2.64 -26.68
CA SER A 857 -32.31 -3.36 -25.45
C SER A 857 -32.22 -4.89 -25.63
N GLY A 858 -32.94 -5.43 -26.63
CA GLY A 858 -33.15 -6.87 -26.80
C GLY A 858 -34.32 -7.39 -25.97
N GLY A 859 -34.61 -8.69 -26.08
CA GLY A 859 -35.67 -9.36 -25.33
C GLY A 859 -35.35 -9.47 -23.83
N GLU A 860 -36.37 -9.75 -23.02
CA GLU A 860 -36.25 -9.85 -21.55
C GLU A 860 -35.13 -10.79 -21.10
N GLY A 861 -35.05 -12.00 -21.68
CA GLY A 861 -34.02 -12.98 -21.35
C GLY A 861 -32.59 -12.49 -21.70
N THR A 862 -32.44 -11.69 -22.75
CA THR A 862 -31.16 -11.08 -23.12
C THR A 862 -30.72 -10.05 -22.08
N LEU A 863 -31.66 -9.27 -21.56
CA LEU A 863 -31.38 -8.24 -20.55
C LEU A 863 -31.02 -8.85 -19.19
N ARG A 864 -31.75 -9.87 -18.75
CA ARG A 864 -31.40 -10.63 -17.54
C ARG A 864 -29.99 -11.21 -17.63
N GLY A 865 -29.70 -11.90 -18.74
CA GLY A 865 -28.36 -12.45 -18.99
C GLY A 865 -27.25 -11.39 -19.03
N LEU A 866 -27.56 -10.19 -19.54
CA LEU A 866 -26.64 -9.05 -19.58
C LEU A 866 -26.36 -8.47 -18.18
N ILE A 867 -27.37 -8.35 -17.32
CA ILE A 867 -27.20 -7.89 -15.93
C ILE A 867 -26.39 -8.90 -15.12
N ASP A 868 -26.68 -10.20 -15.27
CA ASP A 868 -25.89 -11.27 -14.67
C ASP A 868 -24.46 -11.33 -15.19
N GLU A 869 -24.25 -10.96 -16.46
CA GLU A 869 -22.92 -10.82 -17.05
C GLU A 869 -22.14 -9.66 -16.40
N MET A 870 -22.77 -8.50 -16.23
CA MET A 870 -22.16 -7.37 -15.54
C MET A 870 -21.83 -7.66 -14.07
N ALA A 871 -22.69 -8.41 -13.38
CA ALA A 871 -22.43 -8.88 -12.01
C ALA A 871 -21.23 -9.83 -11.97
N ALA A 872 -21.18 -10.83 -12.86
CA ALA A 872 -20.06 -11.78 -12.95
C ALA A 872 -18.72 -11.11 -13.33
N LEU A 873 -18.75 -10.02 -14.09
CA LEU A 873 -17.55 -9.22 -14.39
C LEU A 873 -17.11 -8.32 -13.23
N GLY A 874 -17.89 -8.24 -12.15
CA GLY A 874 -17.61 -7.41 -10.98
C GLY A 874 -17.97 -5.94 -11.17
N LEU A 875 -18.86 -5.60 -12.10
CA LEU A 875 -19.38 -4.22 -12.26
C LEU A 875 -20.56 -3.94 -11.34
N LEU A 876 -21.39 -4.95 -11.13
CA LEU A 876 -22.54 -4.89 -10.26
C LEU A 876 -22.31 -5.76 -9.02
N VAL A 877 -23.08 -5.46 -7.97
CA VAL A 877 -23.26 -6.32 -6.82
C VAL A 877 -24.75 -6.63 -6.68
N GLU A 878 -25.05 -7.83 -6.23
CA GLU A 878 -26.40 -8.21 -5.80
C GLU A 878 -26.44 -8.03 -4.28
N TRP A 879 -27.15 -6.99 -3.82
CA TRP A 879 -27.23 -6.64 -2.39
C TRP A 879 -28.17 -7.58 -1.64
N GLN A 880 -29.33 -7.79 -2.24
CA GLN A 880 -30.36 -8.73 -1.81
C GLN A 880 -30.76 -9.55 -3.02
N PRO A 881 -31.35 -10.76 -2.85
CA PRO A 881 -31.80 -11.57 -3.96
C PRO A 881 -32.65 -10.78 -4.96
N GLY A 882 -32.16 -10.63 -6.19
CA GLY A 882 -32.78 -9.88 -7.28
C GLY A 882 -32.59 -8.36 -7.25
N TRP A 883 -31.81 -7.79 -6.33
CA TRP A 883 -31.54 -6.36 -6.23
C TRP A 883 -30.11 -6.03 -6.63
N TYR A 884 -29.95 -5.24 -7.68
CA TYR A 884 -28.64 -4.92 -8.26
C TYR A 884 -28.25 -3.46 -8.02
N ALA A 885 -27.00 -3.26 -7.62
CA ALA A 885 -26.38 -1.95 -7.48
C ALA A 885 -25.02 -1.90 -8.17
N LEU A 886 -24.51 -0.69 -8.42
CA LEU A 886 -23.14 -0.50 -8.87
C LEU A 886 -22.17 -0.85 -7.74
N ARG A 887 -21.11 -1.61 -8.06
CA ARG A 887 -20.06 -1.95 -7.08
C ARG A 887 -19.31 -0.73 -6.57
N ASP A 888 -19.05 0.23 -7.45
CA ASP A 888 -18.38 1.50 -7.14
C ASP A 888 -19.25 2.69 -7.61
N PRO A 889 -20.25 3.07 -6.80
CA PRO A 889 -21.21 4.11 -7.18
C PRO A 889 -20.55 5.49 -7.31
N LEU A 890 -19.50 5.78 -6.56
CA LEU A 890 -18.81 7.09 -6.56
C LEU A 890 -18.01 7.29 -7.85
N THR A 891 -17.16 6.32 -8.21
CA THR A 891 -16.38 6.40 -9.46
C THR A 891 -17.28 6.39 -10.68
N ALA A 892 -18.33 5.54 -10.68
CA ALA A 892 -19.30 5.48 -11.76
C ALA A 892 -20.03 6.81 -11.95
N ARG A 893 -20.49 7.44 -10.86
CA ARG A 893 -21.15 8.74 -10.91
C ARG A 893 -20.24 9.83 -11.47
N GLY A 894 -18.99 9.92 -11.01
CA GLY A 894 -18.01 10.87 -11.55
C GLY A 894 -17.80 10.70 -13.05
N LEU A 895 -17.60 9.46 -13.50
CA LEU A 895 -17.37 9.12 -14.90
C LEU A 895 -18.61 9.35 -15.81
N LEU A 896 -19.81 9.09 -15.29
CA LEU A 896 -21.05 9.18 -16.06
C LEU A 896 -21.62 10.60 -16.11
N ARG A 897 -21.36 11.44 -15.09
CA ARG A 897 -21.73 12.86 -15.09
C ARG A 897 -20.81 13.73 -15.94
N GLU A 898 -19.53 13.37 -16.11
CA GLU A 898 -18.59 14.07 -17.02
C GLU A 898 -19.09 14.14 -18.48
N LYS A 899 -19.93 13.19 -18.93
CA LYS A 899 -20.49 13.18 -20.30
C LYS A 899 -21.90 13.77 -20.44
N ALA A 900 -22.57 14.17 -19.36
CA ALA A 900 -23.91 14.76 -19.45
C ALA A 900 -23.88 16.26 -19.82
N LYS A 901 -22.69 16.83 -20.03
CA LYS A 901 -22.45 18.23 -20.42
C LYS A 901 -21.74 18.37 -21.79
N GLY A 902 -21.65 17.30 -22.56
CA GLY A 902 -21.10 17.29 -23.92
C GLY A 902 -22.21 17.25 -24.96
#